data_AF-A0AAV9HM33-F1
#
_entry.id   AF-A0AAV9HM33-F1
#
_cell.length_a   1.000
_cell.length_b   1.000
_cell.length_c   1.000
_cell.angle_alpha   90.00
_cell.angle_beta   90.00
_cell.angle_gamma   90.00
#
_symmetry.space_group_name_H-M   'P 1'
#
loop_
_entity.id
_entity.type
_entity.pdbx_description
1 polymer ?
#
loop_
_entity_poly.entity_id
_entity_poly.type
_entity_poly.pdbx_seq_one_letter_code
_entity_poly.pdbx_strand_id
1 'polypeptide(L)'
;MEENDNDVLMDGMPEQMADRPPSANGFLRHAVTDSSLETPTPNGPSAEDTAEDTAATGDGEGEGDDSDYSPHPHNTAQRRSLPTGCCYDDRMKLHANADFGPNPHHPEDPSRIEYIMRTFKKNKLVFTGSDEDLIQIIQSTPNKYMWRIPAREATKEEICLVHHPRHYLWVEELSRKSTYELRRLSTIMDQGRDSIYVGSMTYEASLISAGGAIETCKAVVAGTVKNAFAVIRPPGHHAEFDSPMGFCLFNNVPIAAKVCQSDFPNLCRKILILDWDVHHGNGIQNMFYEDPNILYVSLHVYKNGDFYPGKPDNPMVPDGGLSQCGAGPGLGKNINIGWHDQGMGDGEYMAAFQKIVMPIAHEFNPDLVIISAGFDAAAGDELGACFVSPACYAHMTHMLMSLAGGKVAVCLEGGYDLEAISKSALAVAQTLMGESPPQMEIPKINKDAAKVLAKVQAYQAPYWECMRPGVVDVQEMRTQDSTRLHDVVRLAQRQVLSDKHGMIPLYIQRDVLFKSFENQVLVTRGIQAARKLMVIIHDPPALHGQPDPLDNTLEAHNSWITDGVMRYIEWAISKDFGVMDINVPHYISRPEDSEPYTSRSDEAALGAQLRELTCYLWDNYLQLFDVEDLFLIGVGNAYLGVKTLLINRNVKERISGIVNFVDGSLRPVKSDVDEYLSAWYRENSQVYVANDHACWSDPDLTRKVMKRRFGNAIRSQVNGLTMMMMEHLKDVQQFIMDRVTEAEAEDIGGEYGEEDGGNNRMP
;
A
#
# COMPACT_ATOMS: atom_id res chain seq x y z
N MET A 1 -24.90 17.65 -33.09
CA MET A 1 -24.06 18.17 -31.99
C MET A 1 -24.45 17.34 -30.77
N GLU A 2 -23.83 16.18 -30.64
CA GLU A 2 -24.08 15.23 -29.55
C GLU A 2 -23.23 15.67 -28.36
N GLU A 3 -23.89 16.06 -27.26
CA GLU A 3 -23.21 16.36 -26.00
C GLU A 3 -22.78 15.02 -25.36
N ASN A 4 -21.47 14.85 -25.17
CA ASN A 4 -20.90 13.76 -24.38
C ASN A 4 -21.48 13.80 -22.96
N ASP A 5 -22.29 12.79 -22.65
CA ASP A 5 -23.14 12.74 -21.47
C ASP A 5 -22.39 12.10 -20.27
N ASN A 6 -21.30 12.74 -19.86
CA ASN A 6 -20.45 12.22 -18.78
C ASN A 6 -21.14 12.30 -17.40
N ASP A 7 -21.01 11.19 -16.66
CA ASP A 7 -21.17 11.12 -15.21
C ASP A 7 -20.33 12.20 -14.50
N VAL A 8 -20.76 12.63 -13.31
CA VAL A 8 -19.84 13.31 -12.38
C VAL A 8 -19.12 12.21 -11.60
N LEU A 9 -18.24 11.50 -12.30
CA LEU A 9 -17.20 10.66 -11.73
C LEU A 9 -15.93 11.51 -11.69
N MET A 10 -15.46 11.82 -10.49
CA MET A 10 -14.15 12.44 -10.30
C MET A 10 -13.30 11.51 -9.43
N ASP A 11 -13.06 10.30 -9.93
CA ASP A 11 -11.93 9.48 -9.51
C ASP A 11 -10.87 9.55 -10.61
N GLY A 12 -9.68 10.03 -10.26
CA GLY A 12 -8.58 10.29 -11.19
C GLY A 12 -7.81 9.03 -11.59
N MET A 13 -8.40 8.18 -12.44
CA MET A 13 -7.72 7.04 -13.07
C MET A 13 -8.12 6.91 -14.55
N PRO A 14 -7.18 6.71 -15.50
CA PRO A 14 -7.49 6.45 -16.91
C PRO A 14 -7.80 4.95 -17.17
N GLU A 15 -8.89 4.67 -17.89
CA GLU A 15 -9.32 3.31 -18.30
C GLU A 15 -8.42 2.71 -19.40
N GLN A 16 -8.04 1.44 -19.22
CA GLN A 16 -7.55 0.55 -20.29
C GLN A 16 -8.63 -0.49 -20.64
N MET A 17 -8.86 -0.67 -21.95
CA MET A 17 -9.76 -1.66 -22.53
C MET A 17 -9.22 -3.08 -22.38
N ALA A 18 -10.09 -4.01 -21.94
CA ALA A 18 -9.85 -5.44 -21.97
C ALA A 18 -10.67 -6.10 -23.09
N ASP A 19 -10.03 -7.01 -23.83
CA ASP A 19 -10.69 -7.99 -24.69
C ASP A 19 -10.10 -9.38 -24.36
N ARG A 20 -10.91 -10.26 -23.77
CA ARG A 20 -10.69 -11.72 -23.78
C ARG A 20 -12.03 -12.46 -23.86
N PRO A 21 -12.15 -13.51 -24.69
CA PRO A 21 -13.30 -14.40 -24.73
C PRO A 21 -13.13 -15.62 -23.79
N PRO A 22 -14.21 -16.42 -23.56
CA PRO A 22 -14.33 -17.31 -22.42
C PRO A 22 -14.01 -18.79 -22.69
N SER A 23 -13.53 -19.42 -21.61
CA SER A 23 -13.69 -20.81 -21.13
C SER A 23 -14.11 -21.95 -22.09
N ALA A 24 -13.44 -23.10 -21.96
CA ALA A 24 -14.09 -24.40 -22.07
C ALA A 24 -13.42 -25.49 -21.19
N ASN A 25 -14.29 -26.16 -20.44
CA ASN A 25 -14.13 -27.32 -19.55
C ASN A 25 -13.35 -28.51 -20.13
N GLY A 26 -12.84 -29.36 -19.23
CA GLY A 26 -12.91 -30.81 -19.46
C GLY A 26 -11.91 -31.69 -18.72
N PHE A 27 -12.34 -32.24 -17.58
CA PHE A 27 -12.12 -33.61 -17.08
C PHE A 27 -10.79 -34.34 -17.42
N LEU A 28 -10.12 -34.85 -16.38
CA LEU A 28 -9.96 -36.31 -16.19
C LEU A 28 -9.44 -36.69 -14.79
N ARG A 29 -10.05 -37.75 -14.28
CA ARG A 29 -9.77 -38.50 -13.05
C ARG A 29 -8.43 -39.24 -13.14
N HIS A 30 -7.74 -39.40 -12.02
CA HIS A 30 -7.35 -40.73 -11.52
C HIS A 30 -6.97 -40.68 -10.03
N ALA A 31 -7.13 -41.83 -9.40
CA ALA A 31 -7.30 -42.05 -7.97
C ALA A 31 -6.09 -42.78 -7.36
N VAL A 32 -6.23 -43.06 -6.05
CA VAL A 32 -5.54 -44.03 -5.18
C VAL A 32 -4.13 -43.59 -4.72
N THR A 33 -3.76 -43.49 -3.43
CA THR A 33 -3.93 -44.44 -2.31
C THR A 33 -3.68 -43.77 -0.94
N ASP A 34 -4.34 -44.34 0.09
CA ASP A 34 -4.18 -44.16 1.54
C ASP A 34 -2.74 -44.21 2.08
N SER A 35 -2.47 -43.45 3.14
CA SER A 35 -2.11 -44.05 4.44
C SER A 35 -2.16 -43.04 5.60
N SER A 36 -2.64 -43.57 6.71
CA SER A 36 -3.00 -43.02 8.01
C SER A 36 -1.83 -42.62 8.94
N LEU A 37 -2.12 -41.60 9.77
CA LEU A 37 -1.88 -41.47 11.23
C LEU A 37 -0.49 -41.82 11.81
N GLU A 38 0.10 -40.87 12.55
CA GLU A 38 0.25 -40.94 14.02
C GLU A 38 1.00 -39.71 14.60
N THR A 39 0.42 -39.13 15.64
CA THR A 39 1.00 -38.17 16.60
C THR A 39 2.00 -38.84 17.55
N PRO A 40 2.90 -38.09 18.23
CA PRO A 40 2.65 -37.89 19.67
C PRO A 40 3.18 -36.57 20.29
N THR A 41 2.47 -36.09 21.31
CA THR A 41 2.94 -35.19 22.41
C THR A 41 3.80 -35.98 23.42
N PRO A 42 4.62 -35.37 24.32
CA PRO A 42 4.08 -34.89 25.62
C PRO A 42 4.84 -33.73 26.36
N ASN A 43 4.04 -32.93 27.10
CA ASN A 43 4.20 -32.36 28.46
C ASN A 43 5.56 -31.92 29.08
N GLY A 44 5.52 -30.73 29.72
CA GLY A 44 6.52 -30.15 30.66
C GLY A 44 6.62 -30.87 32.03
N PRO A 45 7.20 -30.26 33.10
CA PRO A 45 6.62 -29.05 33.73
C PRO A 45 7.57 -28.08 34.53
N SER A 46 7.02 -26.89 34.85
CA SER A 46 7.07 -26.03 36.07
C SER A 46 8.28 -25.89 37.03
N ALA A 47 8.59 -24.64 37.43
CA ALA A 47 8.66 -24.07 38.81
C ALA A 47 9.33 -22.66 38.73
N GLU A 48 8.63 -21.54 38.96
CA GLU A 48 8.44 -20.83 40.24
C GLU A 48 9.67 -20.78 41.17
N ASP A 49 10.27 -19.59 41.33
CA ASP A 49 10.52 -19.03 42.66
C ASP A 49 10.82 -17.51 42.63
N THR A 50 10.16 -16.85 43.56
CA THR A 50 10.18 -15.43 43.94
C THR A 50 11.38 -15.08 44.83
N ALA A 51 11.88 -13.84 44.79
CA ALA A 51 12.03 -12.97 45.98
C ALA A 51 12.83 -11.68 45.69
N GLU A 52 12.29 -10.60 46.25
CA GLU A 52 12.77 -9.22 46.26
C GLU A 52 13.92 -8.95 47.25
N ASP A 53 14.45 -7.73 47.11
CA ASP A 53 14.93 -6.84 48.19
C ASP A 53 16.32 -7.03 48.81
N THR A 54 17.24 -6.09 48.54
CA THR A 54 17.45 -4.91 49.42
C THR A 54 18.70 -4.12 49.02
N ALA A 55 18.58 -2.80 49.08
CA ALA A 55 19.66 -1.83 48.93
C ALA A 55 20.46 -1.68 50.24
N ALA A 56 21.79 -1.56 50.15
CA ALA A 56 22.59 -0.83 51.13
C ALA A 56 23.95 -0.36 50.56
N THR A 57 24.20 0.92 50.81
CA THR A 57 25.37 1.76 50.52
C THR A 57 26.68 1.26 51.14
N GLY A 58 27.80 1.47 50.44
CA GLY A 58 29.15 1.40 51.03
C GLY A 58 30.21 1.91 50.07
N ASP A 59 30.70 3.12 50.31
CA ASP A 59 31.89 3.69 49.68
C ASP A 59 33.14 2.87 50.06
N GLY A 60 33.89 2.44 49.05
CA GLY A 60 35.18 1.76 49.21
C GLY A 60 36.01 1.92 47.95
N GLU A 61 36.96 2.84 47.98
CA GLU A 61 38.03 2.97 46.98
C GLU A 61 38.85 1.67 46.94
N GLY A 62 38.85 1.00 45.79
CA GLY A 62 39.67 -0.17 45.50
C GLY A 62 39.97 -0.22 44.01
N GLU A 63 41.23 0.02 43.66
CA GLU A 63 41.76 -0.24 42.32
C GLU A 63 41.59 -1.71 41.97
N GLY A 64 40.82 -1.98 40.91
CA GLY A 64 40.58 -3.30 40.34
C GLY A 64 40.31 -3.16 38.85
N ASP A 65 41.21 -3.74 38.06
CA ASP A 65 41.19 -3.86 36.61
C ASP A 65 39.97 -4.71 36.18
N ASP A 66 38.99 -4.09 35.54
CA ASP A 66 37.96 -4.77 34.75
C ASP A 66 37.63 -3.90 33.54
N SER A 67 38.01 -4.40 32.36
CA SER A 67 37.75 -3.79 31.06
C SER A 67 36.27 -3.92 30.70
N ASP A 68 35.47 -2.92 31.09
CA ASP A 68 34.08 -2.80 30.71
C ASP A 68 33.95 -2.17 29.31
N TYR A 69 33.52 -2.99 28.34
CA TYR A 69 33.37 -2.60 26.93
C TYR A 69 32.06 -1.82 26.75
N SER A 70 32.06 -0.56 27.17
CA SER A 70 31.05 0.42 26.79
C SER A 70 31.40 1.03 25.42
N PRO A 71 30.44 1.29 24.51
CA PRO A 71 30.74 1.85 23.19
C PRO A 71 31.23 3.29 23.34
N HIS A 72 32.55 3.49 23.25
CA HIS A 72 33.17 4.80 23.42
C HIS A 72 32.66 5.84 22.40
N PRO A 73 32.18 7.02 22.84
CA PRO A 73 31.93 8.18 21.97
C PRO A 73 33.21 8.79 21.37
N HIS A 74 34.39 8.29 21.73
CA HIS A 74 35.69 8.82 21.25
C HIS A 74 36.06 8.44 19.80
N ASN A 75 35.44 7.42 19.19
CA ASN A 75 35.85 6.93 17.86
C ASN A 75 35.05 7.56 16.68
N THR A 76 33.83 8.07 16.92
CA THR A 76 33.00 8.70 15.89
C THR A 76 33.54 10.05 15.41
N ALA A 77 34.11 10.85 16.31
CA ALA A 77 34.72 12.14 15.95
C ALA A 77 35.93 11.96 15.02
N GLN A 78 36.77 10.95 15.28
CA GLN A 78 37.93 10.63 14.44
C GLN A 78 37.48 10.09 13.07
N ARG A 79 36.41 9.28 13.01
CA ARG A 79 35.86 8.78 11.75
C ARG A 79 35.27 9.87 10.85
N ARG A 80 34.62 10.89 11.41
CA ARG A 80 34.07 12.02 10.63
C ARG A 80 35.14 12.76 9.84
N SER A 81 36.39 12.70 10.28
CA SER A 81 37.52 13.33 9.60
C SER A 81 38.08 12.51 8.44
N LEU A 82 37.70 11.23 8.32
CA LEU A 82 38.13 10.37 7.24
C LEU A 82 37.45 10.73 5.91
N PRO A 83 38.14 10.50 4.79
CA PRO A 83 37.62 10.70 3.44
C PRO A 83 36.53 9.68 3.09
N THR A 84 35.74 10.01 2.06
CA THR A 84 34.86 9.06 1.36
C THR A 84 35.67 8.28 0.34
N GLY A 85 35.45 6.98 0.22
CA GLY A 85 36.08 6.12 -0.79
C GLY A 85 35.31 6.04 -2.11
N CYS A 86 36.00 5.79 -3.21
CA CYS A 86 35.42 5.52 -4.53
C CYS A 86 36.18 4.36 -5.19
N CYS A 87 35.48 3.26 -5.47
CA CYS A 87 36.02 2.12 -6.22
C CYS A 87 35.54 2.16 -7.68
N TYR A 88 36.48 2.08 -8.62
CA TYR A 88 36.21 2.06 -10.06
C TYR A 88 37.39 1.45 -10.83
N ASP A 89 37.08 0.65 -11.85
CA ASP A 89 38.05 0.02 -12.76
C ASP A 89 37.45 -0.10 -14.18
N ASP A 90 38.17 0.42 -15.18
CA ASP A 90 37.73 0.42 -16.58
C ASP A 90 37.55 -1.00 -17.15
N ARG A 91 38.21 -2.02 -16.60
CA ARG A 91 38.09 -3.41 -17.06
C ARG A 91 36.68 -3.96 -16.89
N MET A 92 35.88 -3.40 -15.98
CA MET A 92 34.46 -3.75 -15.86
C MET A 92 33.65 -3.41 -17.12
N LYS A 93 34.12 -2.48 -17.96
CA LYS A 93 33.50 -2.15 -19.26
C LYS A 93 33.69 -3.24 -20.32
N LEU A 94 34.57 -4.21 -20.08
CA LEU A 94 34.82 -5.30 -21.02
C LEU A 94 33.67 -6.33 -21.05
N HIS A 95 32.82 -6.38 -20.03
CA HIS A 95 31.54 -7.09 -20.11
C HIS A 95 30.62 -6.37 -21.10
N ALA A 96 30.51 -6.92 -22.31
CA ALA A 96 29.68 -6.40 -23.38
C ALA A 96 29.02 -7.56 -24.12
N ASN A 97 27.87 -7.29 -24.74
CA ASN A 97 27.11 -8.30 -25.48
C ASN A 97 27.96 -8.86 -26.64
N ALA A 98 27.96 -10.19 -26.79
CA ALA A 98 28.62 -10.89 -27.91
C ALA A 98 27.92 -10.68 -29.28
N ASP A 99 26.77 -10.01 -29.31
CA ASP A 99 26.15 -9.52 -30.53
C ASP A 99 26.72 -8.16 -30.95
N PHE A 100 27.36 -8.13 -32.12
CA PHE A 100 27.94 -6.94 -32.75
C PHE A 100 27.12 -6.51 -33.98
N GLY A 101 25.83 -6.88 -34.02
CA GLY A 101 24.90 -6.44 -35.06
C GLY A 101 24.77 -4.91 -35.13
N PRO A 102 23.98 -4.37 -36.07
CA PRO A 102 23.75 -2.93 -36.19
C PRO A 102 22.84 -2.35 -35.10
N ASN A 103 22.06 -3.19 -34.38
CA ASN A 103 21.16 -2.80 -33.30
C ASN A 103 21.39 -3.58 -31.97
N PRO A 104 22.63 -3.79 -31.47
CA PRO A 104 22.84 -4.49 -30.21
C PRO A 104 22.69 -3.46 -29.09
N HIS A 105 21.45 -3.04 -28.82
CA HIS A 105 21.20 -2.14 -27.71
C HIS A 105 20.51 -2.93 -26.60
N HIS A 106 21.31 -3.35 -25.64
CA HIS A 106 20.83 -3.92 -24.38
C HIS A 106 20.91 -2.81 -23.31
N PRO A 107 19.88 -2.63 -22.46
CA PRO A 107 19.83 -1.51 -21.51
C PRO A 107 21.02 -1.51 -20.53
N GLU A 108 21.49 -2.69 -20.11
CA GLU A 108 22.73 -2.81 -19.36
C GLU A 108 23.97 -2.65 -20.26
N ASP A 109 24.53 -1.44 -20.27
CA ASP A 109 25.59 -0.96 -21.17
C ASP A 109 26.87 -0.50 -20.43
N PRO A 110 28.08 -0.75 -20.97
CA PRO A 110 29.34 -0.28 -20.38
C PRO A 110 29.42 1.24 -20.11
N SER A 111 28.66 2.04 -20.86
CA SER A 111 28.62 3.50 -20.73
C SER A 111 28.03 3.96 -19.39
N ARG A 112 27.25 3.14 -18.68
CA ARG A 112 26.65 3.50 -17.39
C ARG A 112 27.69 3.94 -16.37
N ILE A 113 28.68 3.09 -16.09
CA ILE A 113 29.75 3.40 -15.15
C ILE A 113 30.68 4.51 -15.67
N GLU A 114 30.84 4.62 -16.99
CA GLU A 114 31.63 5.68 -17.60
C GLU A 114 30.98 7.06 -17.42
N TYR A 115 29.67 7.16 -17.62
CA TYR A 115 28.91 8.39 -17.46
C TYR A 115 28.87 8.87 -16.00
N ILE A 116 28.72 7.95 -15.04
CA ILE A 116 28.84 8.26 -13.61
C ILE A 116 30.22 8.83 -13.31
N MET A 117 31.29 8.14 -13.72
CA MET A 117 32.66 8.60 -13.45
C MET A 117 32.99 9.92 -14.15
N ARG A 118 32.49 10.14 -15.37
CA ARG A 118 32.62 11.42 -16.07
C ARG A 118 31.90 12.54 -15.31
N THR A 119 30.74 12.25 -14.74
CA THR A 119 29.96 13.19 -13.92
C THR A 119 30.68 13.51 -12.61
N PHE A 120 31.27 12.51 -11.94
CA PHE A 120 32.09 12.73 -10.74
C PHE A 120 33.32 13.60 -11.03
N LYS A 121 34.02 13.34 -12.15
CA LYS A 121 35.15 14.15 -12.61
C LYS A 121 34.72 15.59 -12.91
N LYS A 122 33.63 15.77 -13.65
CA LYS A 122 33.08 17.09 -14.02
C LYS A 122 32.73 17.93 -12.78
N ASN A 123 32.17 17.29 -11.75
CA ASN A 123 31.82 17.93 -10.48
C ASN A 123 32.95 17.93 -9.45
N LYS A 124 34.17 17.53 -9.84
CA LYS A 124 35.38 17.56 -9.00
C LYS A 124 35.27 16.73 -7.72
N LEU A 125 34.47 15.65 -7.73
CA LEU A 125 34.39 14.72 -6.59
C LEU A 125 35.58 13.78 -6.54
N VAL A 126 36.19 13.47 -7.68
CA VAL A 126 37.42 12.66 -7.79
C VAL A 126 38.56 13.51 -8.33
N PHE A 127 39.77 13.22 -7.87
CA PHE A 127 40.98 13.91 -8.33
C PHE A 127 41.40 13.41 -9.71
N THR A 128 41.80 14.33 -10.60
CA THR A 128 42.22 14.05 -11.99
C THR A 128 43.56 14.68 -12.36
N GLY A 129 44.33 15.17 -11.39
CA GLY A 129 45.67 15.74 -11.61
C GLY A 129 46.77 14.66 -11.57
N SER A 130 48.02 15.07 -11.39
CA SER A 130 49.17 14.15 -11.31
C SER A 130 49.28 13.49 -9.93
N ASP A 131 49.86 12.29 -9.89
CA ASP A 131 50.10 11.56 -8.63
C ASP A 131 51.07 12.31 -7.69
N GLU A 132 51.92 13.20 -8.23
CA GLU A 132 52.82 14.05 -7.43
C GLU A 132 52.05 15.02 -6.52
N ASP A 133 50.97 15.61 -7.03
CA ASP A 133 50.09 16.52 -6.28
C ASP A 133 49.22 15.78 -5.24
N LEU A 134 48.98 14.48 -5.46
CA LEU A 134 48.09 13.67 -4.63
C LEU A 134 48.58 13.59 -3.18
N ILE A 135 49.89 13.45 -2.97
CA ILE A 135 50.49 13.39 -1.62
C ILE A 135 50.17 14.66 -0.84
N GLN A 136 50.31 15.82 -1.48
CA GLN A 136 50.04 17.10 -0.85
C GLN A 136 48.53 17.29 -0.57
N ILE A 137 47.67 16.85 -1.49
CA ILE A 137 46.21 16.91 -1.33
C ILE A 137 45.73 16.04 -0.17
N ILE A 138 46.25 14.82 -0.05
CA ILE A 138 45.93 13.90 1.04
C ILE A 138 46.31 14.51 2.40
N GLN A 139 47.45 15.20 2.48
CA GLN A 139 47.92 15.82 3.72
C GLN A 139 47.17 17.11 4.08
N SER A 140 46.86 17.96 3.09
CA SER A 140 46.33 19.31 3.33
C SER A 140 44.80 19.39 3.28
N THR A 141 44.15 18.61 2.42
CA THR A 141 42.69 18.62 2.23
C THR A 141 42.17 17.20 2.01
N PRO A 142 42.28 16.30 3.01
CA PRO A 142 41.96 14.87 2.86
C PRO A 142 40.52 14.60 2.40
N ASN A 143 39.58 15.48 2.75
CA ASN A 143 38.15 15.33 2.46
C ASN A 143 37.68 16.09 1.21
N LYS A 144 38.60 16.69 0.45
CA LYS A 144 38.25 17.46 -0.75
C LYS A 144 37.80 16.58 -1.92
N TYR A 145 38.34 15.37 -2.01
CA TYR A 145 38.04 14.40 -3.06
C TYR A 145 37.75 13.04 -2.43
N MET A 146 36.99 12.21 -3.14
CA MET A 146 36.89 10.80 -2.81
C MET A 146 38.23 10.10 -3.06
N TRP A 147 38.61 9.22 -2.14
CA TRP A 147 39.84 8.44 -2.22
C TRP A 147 39.63 7.21 -3.08
N ARG A 148 40.58 6.94 -3.98
CA ARG A 148 40.51 5.77 -4.86
C ARG A 148 40.71 4.49 -4.05
N ILE A 149 39.74 3.58 -4.14
CA ILE A 149 39.85 2.20 -3.68
C ILE A 149 40.14 1.34 -4.92
N PRO A 150 41.27 0.61 -4.97
CA PRO A 150 41.57 -0.25 -6.11
C PRO A 150 40.63 -1.46 -6.11
N ALA A 151 39.97 -1.72 -7.24
CA ALA A 151 39.29 -2.98 -7.45
C ALA A 151 40.31 -4.11 -7.64
N ARG A 152 39.94 -5.31 -7.22
CA ARG A 152 40.68 -6.55 -7.50
C ARG A 152 39.71 -7.62 -8.00
N GLU A 153 40.25 -8.73 -8.46
CA GLU A 153 39.46 -9.92 -8.74
C GLU A 153 39.06 -10.59 -7.41
N ALA A 154 37.78 -10.94 -7.27
CA ALA A 154 37.30 -11.79 -6.18
C ALA A 154 37.85 -13.21 -6.35
N THR A 155 38.24 -13.86 -5.25
CA THR A 155 38.69 -15.25 -5.32
C THR A 155 37.49 -16.19 -5.43
N LYS A 156 37.75 -17.42 -5.88
CA LYS A 156 36.75 -18.47 -5.93
C LYS A 156 36.14 -18.73 -4.55
N GLU A 157 36.97 -18.76 -3.52
CA GLU A 157 36.56 -19.03 -2.14
C GLU A 157 35.62 -17.95 -1.63
N GLU A 158 35.90 -16.67 -1.93
CA GLU A 158 35.02 -15.54 -1.57
C GLU A 158 33.66 -15.64 -2.27
N ILE A 159 33.65 -15.91 -3.58
CA ILE A 159 32.40 -16.08 -4.35
C ILE A 159 31.58 -17.27 -3.84
N CYS A 160 32.25 -18.37 -3.50
CA CYS A 160 31.61 -19.58 -2.99
C CYS A 160 31.12 -19.47 -1.53
N LEU A 161 31.28 -18.32 -0.87
CA LEU A 161 30.64 -18.07 0.43
C LEU A 161 29.11 -17.98 0.31
N VAL A 162 28.61 -17.57 -0.86
CA VAL A 162 27.16 -17.41 -1.12
C VAL A 162 26.70 -18.15 -2.38
N HIS A 163 27.57 -18.33 -3.36
CA HIS A 163 27.22 -19.09 -4.56
C HIS A 163 27.64 -20.55 -4.47
N HIS A 164 26.83 -21.41 -5.09
CA HIS A 164 27.17 -22.80 -5.27
C HIS A 164 28.40 -22.93 -6.22
N PRO A 165 29.38 -23.81 -5.93
CA PRO A 165 30.59 -23.95 -6.75
C PRO A 165 30.32 -24.26 -8.23
N ARG A 166 29.20 -24.90 -8.57
CA ARG A 166 28.79 -25.16 -9.96
C ARG A 166 28.47 -23.87 -10.72
N HIS A 167 27.86 -22.89 -10.07
CA HIS A 167 27.55 -21.60 -10.67
C HIS A 167 28.83 -20.83 -10.99
N TYR A 168 29.77 -20.75 -10.04
CA TYR A 168 31.10 -20.19 -10.29
C TYR A 168 31.78 -20.83 -11.51
N LEU A 169 31.78 -22.17 -11.60
CA LEU A 169 32.39 -22.88 -12.72
C LEU A 169 31.69 -22.58 -14.06
N TRP A 170 30.37 -22.41 -14.05
CA TRP A 170 29.62 -22.03 -15.24
C TRP A 170 30.02 -20.63 -15.74
N VAL A 171 30.14 -19.65 -14.84
CA VAL A 171 30.60 -18.30 -15.21
C VAL A 171 32.06 -18.34 -15.70
N GLU A 172 32.95 -19.08 -15.02
CA GLU A 172 34.34 -19.27 -15.46
C GLU A 172 34.42 -19.82 -16.88
N GLU A 173 33.58 -20.81 -17.21
CA GLU A 173 33.56 -21.45 -18.52
C GLU A 173 33.24 -20.49 -19.67
N LEU A 174 32.53 -19.37 -19.42
CA LEU A 174 32.22 -18.36 -20.44
C LEU A 174 33.48 -17.81 -21.11
N SER A 175 34.59 -17.65 -20.38
CA SER A 175 35.89 -17.20 -20.91
C SER A 175 36.51 -18.17 -21.93
N ARG A 176 36.07 -19.43 -21.93
CA ARG A 176 36.60 -20.51 -22.80
C ARG A 176 35.70 -20.78 -24.01
N LYS A 177 34.50 -20.18 -24.07
CA LYS A 177 33.53 -20.38 -25.16
C LYS A 177 33.88 -19.53 -26.37
N SER A 178 33.58 -20.07 -27.55
CA SER A 178 33.72 -19.31 -28.80
C SER A 178 32.69 -18.17 -28.87
N THR A 179 32.99 -17.12 -29.65
CA THR A 179 32.04 -16.00 -29.86
C THR A 179 30.69 -16.47 -30.41
N TYR A 180 30.68 -17.54 -31.22
CA TYR A 180 29.44 -18.13 -31.74
C TYR A 180 28.59 -18.74 -30.62
N GLU A 181 29.21 -19.51 -29.73
CA GLU A 181 28.52 -20.10 -28.58
C GLU A 181 28.02 -19.04 -27.61
N LEU A 182 28.84 -18.02 -27.32
CA LEU A 182 28.46 -16.90 -26.47
C LEU A 182 27.27 -16.13 -27.04
N ARG A 183 27.27 -15.81 -28.33
CA ARG A 183 26.13 -15.15 -28.98
C ARG A 183 24.86 -15.99 -28.88
N ARG A 184 24.96 -17.29 -29.13
CA ARG A 184 23.82 -18.21 -29.01
C ARG A 184 23.31 -18.27 -27.56
N LEU A 185 24.21 -18.31 -26.58
CA LEU A 185 23.85 -18.28 -25.16
C LEU A 185 23.14 -16.98 -24.80
N SER A 186 23.69 -15.82 -25.19
CA SER A 186 23.04 -14.52 -24.96
C SER A 186 21.63 -14.49 -25.57
N THR A 187 21.44 -14.94 -26.81
CA THR A 187 20.09 -14.96 -27.42
C THR A 187 19.11 -15.86 -26.67
N ILE A 188 19.57 -16.97 -26.08
CA ILE A 188 18.71 -17.90 -25.34
C ILE A 188 18.39 -17.34 -23.95
N MET A 189 19.38 -16.79 -23.25
CA MET A 189 19.25 -16.34 -21.86
C MET A 189 18.70 -14.91 -21.73
N ASP A 190 18.73 -14.11 -22.79
CA ASP A 190 18.11 -12.78 -22.84
C ASP A 190 16.58 -12.85 -23.09
N GLN A 191 15.98 -14.01 -22.87
CA GLN A 191 14.53 -14.23 -23.02
C GLN A 191 13.90 -14.58 -21.68
N GLY A 192 12.68 -14.09 -21.48
CA GLY A 192 11.87 -14.43 -20.32
C GLY A 192 12.48 -13.91 -19.01
N ARG A 193 12.49 -14.79 -17.99
CA ARG A 193 12.90 -14.43 -16.63
C ARG A 193 14.41 -14.32 -16.45
N ASP A 194 15.19 -15.11 -17.18
CA ASP A 194 16.65 -15.13 -17.04
C ASP A 194 17.22 -13.73 -17.30
N SER A 195 16.89 -13.12 -18.43
CA SER A 195 17.29 -11.75 -18.80
C SER A 195 18.80 -11.54 -18.62
N ILE A 196 19.60 -12.39 -19.30
CA ILE A 196 21.07 -12.37 -19.23
C ILE A 196 21.67 -12.32 -20.63
N TYR A 197 22.62 -11.41 -20.82
CA TYR A 197 23.59 -11.51 -21.91
C TYR A 197 24.98 -11.84 -21.39
N VAL A 198 25.78 -12.48 -22.25
CA VAL A 198 27.17 -12.82 -21.98
C VAL A 198 28.10 -12.41 -23.12
N GLY A 199 29.39 -12.37 -22.80
CA GLY A 199 30.48 -12.01 -23.68
C GLY A 199 31.81 -12.58 -23.18
N SER A 200 32.86 -12.52 -24.02
CA SER A 200 34.12 -13.23 -23.75
C SER A 200 34.86 -12.76 -22.50
N MET A 201 34.66 -11.52 -22.09
CA MET A 201 35.28 -10.93 -20.89
C MET A 201 34.31 -10.83 -19.71
N THR A 202 33.17 -11.52 -19.76
CA THR A 202 32.14 -11.46 -18.72
C THR A 202 32.65 -12.01 -17.40
N TYR A 203 33.42 -13.10 -17.45
CA TYR A 203 33.98 -13.73 -16.25
C TYR A 203 34.92 -12.77 -15.52
N GLU A 204 35.92 -12.24 -16.22
CA GLU A 204 36.93 -11.33 -15.66
C GLU A 204 36.28 -10.06 -15.12
N ALA A 205 35.35 -9.46 -15.86
CA ALA A 205 34.61 -8.29 -15.39
C ALA A 205 33.76 -8.59 -14.14
N SER A 206 33.13 -9.77 -14.07
CA SER A 206 32.34 -10.20 -12.89
C SER A 206 33.22 -10.39 -11.66
N LEU A 207 34.43 -10.92 -11.81
CA LEU A 207 35.39 -11.02 -10.70
C LEU A 207 35.79 -9.64 -10.17
N ILE A 208 36.01 -8.67 -11.07
CA ILE A 208 36.39 -7.30 -10.71
C ILE A 208 35.24 -6.55 -10.04
N SER A 209 34.01 -6.77 -10.51
CA SER A 209 32.79 -6.20 -9.89
C SER A 209 32.64 -6.67 -8.44
N ALA A 210 32.66 -7.98 -8.23
CA ALA A 210 32.54 -8.59 -6.90
C ALA A 210 33.72 -8.18 -5.99
N GLY A 211 34.94 -8.20 -6.49
CA GLY A 211 36.12 -7.78 -5.72
C GLY A 211 36.13 -6.29 -5.42
N GLY A 212 35.58 -5.45 -6.30
CA GLY A 212 35.36 -4.02 -6.05
C GLY A 212 34.37 -3.76 -4.91
N ALA A 213 33.27 -4.52 -4.86
CA ALA A 213 32.31 -4.47 -3.76
C ALA A 213 32.96 -4.92 -2.43
N ILE A 214 33.72 -6.01 -2.45
CA ILE A 214 34.48 -6.50 -1.29
C ILE A 214 35.42 -5.41 -0.76
N GLU A 215 36.32 -4.88 -1.59
CA GLU A 215 37.32 -3.89 -1.13
C GLU A 215 36.66 -2.59 -0.65
N THR A 216 35.56 -2.18 -1.27
CA THR A 216 34.77 -1.03 -0.82
C THR A 216 34.23 -1.25 0.59
N CYS A 217 33.57 -2.38 0.84
CA CYS A 217 33.02 -2.69 2.15
C CYS A 217 34.12 -2.88 3.21
N LYS A 218 35.19 -3.62 2.87
CA LYS A 218 36.34 -3.83 3.77
C LYS A 218 36.99 -2.51 4.18
N ALA A 219 37.21 -1.58 3.24
CA ALA A 219 37.80 -0.27 3.55
C ALA A 219 36.94 0.55 4.52
N VAL A 220 35.60 0.46 4.40
CA VAL A 220 34.67 1.11 5.32
C VAL A 220 34.73 0.45 6.69
N VAL A 221 34.61 -0.88 6.78
CA VAL A 221 34.62 -1.63 8.04
C VAL A 221 35.93 -1.41 8.81
N ALA A 222 37.07 -1.54 8.11
CA ALA A 222 38.41 -1.33 8.67
C ALA A 222 38.69 0.12 9.09
N GLY A 223 37.86 1.08 8.67
CA GLY A 223 38.04 2.49 9.01
C GLY A 223 39.15 3.18 8.23
N THR A 224 39.50 2.67 7.04
CA THR A 224 40.39 3.35 6.09
C THR A 224 39.69 4.58 5.49
N VAL A 225 38.37 4.48 5.32
CA VAL A 225 37.47 5.55 4.86
C VAL A 225 36.25 5.59 5.79
N LYS A 226 35.53 6.73 5.85
CA LYS A 226 34.29 6.82 6.66
C LYS A 226 33.14 6.02 6.05
N ASN A 227 32.99 6.13 4.74
CA ASN A 227 31.97 5.56 3.88
C ASN A 227 32.54 5.47 2.44
N ALA A 228 31.88 4.77 1.53
CA ALA A 228 32.40 4.62 0.17
C ALA A 228 31.34 4.30 -0.89
N PHE A 229 31.68 4.52 -2.16
CA PHE A 229 30.87 4.19 -3.34
C PHE A 229 31.67 3.28 -4.29
N ALA A 230 31.13 2.09 -4.59
CA ALA A 230 31.62 1.18 -5.62
C ALA A 230 30.85 1.41 -6.93
N VAL A 231 31.50 2.05 -7.91
CA VAL A 231 30.96 2.24 -9.26
C VAL A 231 31.33 1.00 -10.09
N ILE A 232 30.55 -0.07 -9.90
CA ILE A 232 30.85 -1.42 -10.37
C ILE A 232 29.85 -1.92 -11.41
N ARG A 233 30.28 -2.87 -12.24
CA ARG A 233 29.43 -3.66 -13.15
C ARG A 233 30.14 -4.96 -13.57
N PRO A 234 29.44 -6.05 -13.90
CA PRO A 234 27.98 -6.21 -13.92
C PRO A 234 27.32 -6.06 -12.53
N PRO A 235 26.00 -5.75 -12.47
CA PRO A 235 25.24 -5.72 -11.22
C PRO A 235 25.17 -7.13 -10.59
N GLY A 236 24.60 -7.22 -9.39
CA GLY A 236 24.60 -8.45 -8.59
C GLY A 236 23.26 -8.90 -8.00
N HIS A 237 22.35 -7.98 -7.63
CA HIS A 237 21.28 -8.29 -6.68
C HIS A 237 20.27 -9.40 -7.09
N HIS A 238 20.15 -9.70 -8.39
CA HIS A 238 19.31 -10.77 -8.91
C HIS A 238 19.99 -12.14 -8.96
N ALA A 239 21.33 -12.21 -8.95
CA ALA A 239 22.05 -13.47 -9.07
C ALA A 239 21.75 -14.37 -7.87
N GLU A 240 21.15 -15.53 -8.16
CA GLU A 240 20.74 -16.52 -7.18
C GLU A 240 21.91 -17.37 -6.71
N PHE A 241 21.70 -18.19 -5.68
CA PHE A 241 22.76 -19.04 -5.13
C PHE A 241 23.40 -19.94 -6.20
N ASP A 242 22.65 -20.42 -7.20
CA ASP A 242 23.14 -21.33 -8.23
C ASP A 242 22.87 -20.93 -9.70
N SER A 243 22.37 -19.72 -9.95
CA SER A 243 22.03 -19.27 -11.30
C SER A 243 22.19 -17.75 -11.51
N PRO A 244 22.52 -17.30 -12.73
CA PRO A 244 22.51 -15.89 -13.09
C PRO A 244 21.08 -15.43 -13.42
N MET A 245 20.76 -14.16 -13.18
CA MET A 245 19.44 -13.58 -13.50
C MET A 245 19.54 -12.05 -13.58
N GLY A 246 18.73 -11.40 -14.40
CA GLY A 246 18.54 -9.94 -14.39
C GLY A 246 19.84 -9.16 -14.54
N PHE A 247 20.61 -9.49 -15.58
CA PHE A 247 21.96 -8.94 -15.86
C PHE A 247 23.04 -9.26 -14.81
N CYS A 248 22.70 -10.01 -13.76
CA CYS A 248 23.60 -10.31 -12.65
C CYS A 248 24.23 -11.69 -12.80
N LEU A 249 25.57 -11.73 -12.71
CA LEU A 249 26.35 -12.98 -12.83
C LEU A 249 26.75 -13.50 -11.45
N PHE A 250 27.33 -12.65 -10.62
CA PHE A 250 27.62 -12.91 -9.21
C PHE A 250 26.97 -11.84 -8.36
N ASN A 251 26.49 -12.22 -7.17
CA ASN A 251 25.82 -11.30 -6.26
C ASN A 251 26.86 -10.54 -5.42
N ASN A 252 27.24 -9.36 -5.92
CA ASN A 252 28.34 -8.56 -5.38
C ASN A 252 28.15 -8.22 -3.89
N VAL A 253 26.93 -7.82 -3.50
CA VAL A 253 26.61 -7.36 -2.15
C VAL A 253 26.64 -8.51 -1.11
N PRO A 254 25.98 -9.66 -1.32
CA PRO A 254 26.11 -10.83 -0.47
C PRO A 254 27.53 -11.36 -0.31
N ILE A 255 28.32 -11.42 -1.40
CA ILE A 255 29.74 -11.80 -1.33
C ILE A 255 30.48 -10.84 -0.40
N ALA A 256 30.35 -9.53 -0.61
CA ALA A 256 31.02 -8.51 0.20
C ALA A 256 30.60 -8.57 1.67
N ALA A 257 29.31 -8.79 1.95
CA ALA A 257 28.76 -8.93 3.29
C ALA A 257 29.40 -10.12 4.04
N LYS A 258 29.45 -11.30 3.40
CA LYS A 258 30.02 -12.51 4.01
C LYS A 258 31.53 -12.42 4.19
N VAL A 259 32.25 -11.84 3.24
CA VAL A 259 33.69 -11.56 3.41
C VAL A 259 33.92 -10.62 4.59
N CYS A 260 33.12 -9.56 4.75
CA CYS A 260 33.25 -8.64 5.88
C CYS A 260 32.94 -9.30 7.23
N GLN A 261 31.91 -10.16 7.31
CA GLN A 261 31.61 -10.93 8.52
C GLN A 261 32.77 -11.90 8.87
N SER A 262 33.36 -12.54 7.85
CA SER A 262 34.48 -13.46 8.02
C SER A 262 35.78 -12.77 8.44
N ASP A 263 36.14 -11.67 7.78
CA ASP A 263 37.40 -10.96 8.00
C ASP A 263 37.36 -10.06 9.25
N PHE A 264 36.18 -9.59 9.64
CA PHE A 264 35.98 -8.65 10.76
C PHE A 264 34.87 -9.09 11.74
N PRO A 265 34.92 -10.30 12.30
CA PRO A 265 33.81 -10.87 13.10
C PRO A 265 33.47 -10.04 14.35
N ASN A 266 34.43 -9.27 14.88
CA ASN A 266 34.24 -8.41 16.05
C ASN A 266 33.76 -7.00 15.72
N LEU A 267 33.81 -6.59 14.44
CA LEU A 267 33.48 -5.22 14.01
C LEU A 267 32.30 -5.16 13.03
N CYS A 268 31.94 -6.29 12.42
CA CYS A 268 30.93 -6.40 11.39
C CYS A 268 30.18 -7.72 11.55
N ARG A 269 29.30 -7.81 12.56
CA ARG A 269 28.45 -8.98 12.77
C ARG A 269 27.10 -8.78 12.11
N LYS A 270 26.41 -7.69 12.43
CA LYS A 270 25.08 -7.36 11.90
C LYS A 270 25.19 -6.43 10.70
N ILE A 271 24.62 -6.79 9.56
CA ILE A 271 24.68 -5.97 8.34
C ILE A 271 23.25 -5.65 7.91
N LEU A 272 22.97 -4.37 7.68
CA LEU A 272 21.78 -3.94 6.95
C LEU A 272 22.13 -3.87 5.46
N ILE A 273 21.41 -4.61 4.64
CA ILE A 273 21.41 -4.43 3.19
C ILE A 273 20.11 -3.73 2.82
N LEU A 274 20.22 -2.48 2.38
CA LEU A 274 19.10 -1.74 1.82
C LEU A 274 19.19 -1.80 0.30
N ASP A 275 18.16 -2.31 -0.34
CA ASP A 275 17.98 -2.31 -1.79
C ASP A 275 16.90 -1.31 -2.20
N TRP A 276 17.31 -0.28 -2.95
CA TRP A 276 16.39 0.71 -3.51
C TRP A 276 16.34 0.65 -5.05
N ASP A 277 16.95 -0.37 -5.66
CA ASP A 277 16.71 -0.68 -7.06
C ASP A 277 15.20 -0.93 -7.26
N VAL A 278 14.67 -0.51 -8.41
CA VAL A 278 13.23 -0.62 -8.66
C VAL A 278 12.78 -2.08 -8.73
N HIS A 279 13.70 -3.01 -9.00
CA HIS A 279 13.45 -4.44 -9.02
C HIS A 279 13.77 -5.08 -7.67
N HIS A 280 13.03 -6.14 -7.34
CA HIS A 280 13.33 -6.93 -6.15
C HIS A 280 14.65 -7.68 -6.33
N GLY A 281 15.63 -7.43 -5.46
CA GLY A 281 16.87 -8.21 -5.35
C GLY A 281 16.63 -9.62 -4.78
N ASN A 282 15.93 -10.47 -5.53
CA ASN A 282 15.55 -11.84 -5.16
C ASN A 282 16.75 -12.68 -4.71
N GLY A 283 17.91 -12.53 -5.36
CA GLY A 283 19.12 -13.25 -4.99
C GLY A 283 19.62 -12.88 -3.60
N ILE A 284 19.58 -11.59 -3.23
CA ILE A 284 19.99 -11.14 -1.88
C ILE A 284 19.04 -11.71 -0.83
N GLN A 285 17.73 -11.59 -1.05
CA GLN A 285 16.69 -12.13 -0.17
C GLN A 285 16.91 -13.63 0.06
N ASN A 286 17.02 -14.40 -1.02
CA ASN A 286 17.04 -15.86 -0.93
C ASN A 286 18.34 -16.38 -0.29
N MET A 287 19.48 -15.73 -0.52
CA MET A 287 20.75 -16.09 0.12
C MET A 287 20.76 -15.88 1.64
N PHE A 288 19.96 -14.93 2.15
CA PHE A 288 19.95 -14.55 3.57
C PHE A 288 18.61 -14.78 4.27
N TYR A 289 17.69 -15.50 3.64
CA TYR A 289 16.31 -15.67 4.14
C TYR A 289 16.22 -16.26 5.55
N GLU A 290 17.23 -17.05 5.94
CA GLU A 290 17.34 -17.67 7.27
C GLU A 290 18.44 -17.06 8.17
N ASP A 291 19.12 -15.98 7.74
CA ASP A 291 20.23 -15.39 8.50
C ASP A 291 19.77 -14.27 9.45
N PRO A 292 19.90 -14.45 10.79
CA PRO A 292 19.47 -13.43 11.75
C PRO A 292 20.37 -12.18 11.78
N ASN A 293 21.58 -12.26 11.22
CA ASN A 293 22.58 -11.21 11.26
C ASN A 293 22.59 -10.35 9.99
N ILE A 294 21.80 -10.69 8.98
CA ILE A 294 21.60 -9.86 7.80
C ILE A 294 20.16 -9.39 7.78
N LEU A 295 19.95 -8.08 7.89
CA LEU A 295 18.65 -7.47 7.64
C LEU A 295 18.61 -7.03 6.18
N TYR A 296 17.72 -7.63 5.38
CA TYR A 296 17.46 -7.21 4.02
C TYR A 296 16.17 -6.39 3.95
N VAL A 297 16.26 -5.19 3.38
CA VAL A 297 15.12 -4.30 3.15
C VAL A 297 15.10 -3.89 1.68
N SER A 298 14.01 -4.15 0.98
CA SER A 298 13.87 -3.82 -0.45
C SER A 298 12.63 -2.98 -0.71
N LEU A 299 12.80 -1.88 -1.47
CA LEU A 299 11.72 -1.06 -1.99
C LEU A 299 11.66 -1.24 -3.51
N HIS A 300 10.65 -1.92 -4.02
CA HIS A 300 10.60 -2.32 -5.43
C HIS A 300 9.18 -2.30 -5.98
N VAL A 301 9.04 -2.17 -7.30
CA VAL A 301 7.75 -2.37 -7.96
C VAL A 301 7.44 -3.86 -7.98
N TYR A 302 6.27 -4.25 -7.46
CA TYR A 302 5.90 -5.66 -7.37
C TYR A 302 4.69 -6.01 -8.26
N LYS A 303 3.67 -5.14 -8.33
CA LYS A 303 2.43 -5.40 -9.11
C LYS A 303 1.84 -6.79 -8.87
N ASN A 304 1.73 -7.20 -7.60
CA ASN A 304 1.27 -8.54 -7.21
C ASN A 304 2.08 -9.70 -7.84
N GLY A 305 3.35 -9.44 -8.16
CA GLY A 305 4.27 -10.39 -8.77
C GLY A 305 4.23 -10.43 -10.31
N ASP A 306 3.60 -9.44 -10.94
CA ASP A 306 3.57 -9.29 -12.40
C ASP A 306 4.76 -8.44 -12.94
N PHE A 307 5.40 -7.62 -12.10
CA PHE A 307 6.59 -6.86 -12.48
C PHE A 307 7.86 -7.70 -12.27
N TYR A 308 8.87 -7.52 -13.13
CA TYR A 308 10.12 -8.28 -13.09
C TYR A 308 10.81 -8.16 -11.70
N PRO A 309 11.36 -9.26 -11.12
CA PRO A 309 11.51 -10.62 -11.67
C PRO A 309 10.24 -11.49 -11.57
N GLY A 310 9.17 -10.96 -10.99
CA GLY A 310 7.89 -11.64 -10.82
C GLY A 310 7.93 -12.86 -9.90
N LYS A 311 6.80 -13.55 -9.78
CA LYS A 311 6.70 -14.77 -8.94
C LYS A 311 7.59 -15.88 -9.50
N PRO A 312 8.37 -16.59 -8.66
CA PRO A 312 9.18 -17.73 -9.06
C PRO A 312 8.34 -18.85 -9.67
N ASP A 313 8.91 -19.58 -10.63
CA ASP A 313 8.27 -20.75 -11.23
C ASP A 313 8.00 -21.84 -10.17
N ASN A 314 8.89 -21.94 -9.20
CA ASN A 314 8.70 -22.78 -8.02
C ASN A 314 7.98 -21.98 -6.93
N PRO A 315 6.72 -22.31 -6.58
CA PRO A 315 5.96 -21.57 -5.57
C PRO A 315 6.51 -21.72 -4.14
N MET A 316 7.46 -22.64 -3.92
CA MET A 316 8.15 -22.79 -2.63
C MET A 316 9.30 -21.79 -2.45
N VAL A 317 9.73 -21.11 -3.51
CA VAL A 317 10.74 -20.05 -3.43
C VAL A 317 10.00 -18.76 -3.06
N PRO A 318 10.44 -18.03 -2.02
CA PRO A 318 9.80 -16.78 -1.64
C PRO A 318 10.04 -15.71 -2.72
N ASP A 319 9.00 -14.92 -3.00
CA ASP A 319 9.02 -13.83 -3.97
C ASP A 319 9.21 -12.45 -3.30
N GLY A 320 9.03 -11.35 -4.03
CA GLY A 320 9.07 -9.99 -3.49
C GLY A 320 7.81 -9.57 -2.71
N GLY A 321 6.94 -10.51 -2.34
CA GLY A 321 5.68 -10.20 -1.67
C GLY A 321 5.85 -9.64 -0.24
N LEU A 322 4.87 -8.86 0.21
CA LEU A 322 4.89 -8.19 1.54
C LEU A 322 4.90 -9.16 2.72
N SER A 323 4.35 -10.37 2.54
CA SER A 323 4.27 -11.40 3.58
C SER A 323 5.58 -12.17 3.78
N GLN A 324 6.57 -11.99 2.88
CA GLN A 324 7.83 -12.72 2.91
C GLN A 324 8.77 -12.07 3.95
N CYS A 325 8.71 -12.57 5.18
CA CYS A 325 9.41 -11.99 6.33
C CYS A 325 10.68 -12.74 6.74
N GLY A 326 11.15 -13.68 5.93
CA GLY A 326 12.26 -14.59 6.29
C GLY A 326 11.74 -15.92 6.84
N ALA A 327 12.65 -16.81 7.18
CA ALA A 327 12.35 -18.13 7.74
C ALA A 327 13.34 -18.52 8.84
N GLY A 328 12.97 -19.51 9.66
CA GLY A 328 13.85 -20.03 10.71
C GLY A 328 14.41 -18.92 11.61
N PRO A 329 15.74 -18.92 11.89
CA PRO A 329 16.37 -17.85 12.67
C PRO A 329 16.31 -16.46 12.01
N GLY A 330 16.17 -16.38 10.68
CA GLY A 330 16.08 -15.14 9.91
C GLY A 330 14.68 -14.52 9.87
N LEU A 331 13.69 -15.10 10.56
CA LEU A 331 12.33 -14.56 10.61
C LEU A 331 12.33 -13.14 11.19
N GLY A 332 11.66 -12.22 10.50
CA GLY A 332 11.66 -10.78 10.75
C GLY A 332 12.86 -10.03 10.16
N LYS A 333 13.82 -10.70 9.50
CA LYS A 333 15.01 -10.08 8.90
C LYS A 333 14.93 -9.88 7.38
N ASN A 334 13.77 -10.15 6.79
CA ASN A 334 13.45 -9.81 5.42
C ASN A 334 12.26 -8.85 5.37
N ILE A 335 12.41 -7.72 4.68
CA ILE A 335 11.38 -6.68 4.60
C ILE A 335 11.20 -6.27 3.14
N ASN A 336 10.05 -6.63 2.59
CA ASN A 336 9.65 -6.22 1.25
C ASN A 336 8.63 -5.09 1.31
N ILE A 337 8.99 -3.95 0.73
CA ILE A 337 8.09 -2.83 0.41
C ILE A 337 7.80 -2.92 -1.09
N GLY A 338 6.97 -3.90 -1.45
CA GLY A 338 6.55 -4.16 -2.82
C GLY A 338 5.41 -3.24 -3.25
N TRP A 339 5.72 -2.22 -4.04
CA TRP A 339 4.75 -1.26 -4.54
C TRP A 339 3.71 -1.94 -5.44
N HIS A 340 2.45 -1.52 -5.27
CA HIS A 340 1.32 -2.07 -6.00
C HIS A 340 1.34 -1.71 -7.50
N ASP A 341 2.02 -0.62 -7.87
CA ASP A 341 2.17 -0.14 -9.24
C ASP A 341 3.48 0.65 -9.39
N GLN A 342 3.82 1.00 -10.63
CA GLN A 342 4.84 2.00 -10.98
C GLN A 342 4.34 3.42 -10.63
N GLY A 343 5.18 4.43 -10.87
CA GLY A 343 4.83 5.83 -10.65
C GLY A 343 5.00 6.31 -9.20
N MET A 344 5.65 5.52 -8.35
CA MET A 344 6.06 5.96 -7.01
C MET A 344 7.14 7.03 -7.12
N GLY A 345 7.17 7.99 -6.20
CA GLY A 345 8.16 9.06 -6.18
C GLY A 345 8.63 9.43 -4.78
N ASP A 346 9.08 10.66 -4.62
CA ASP A 346 9.72 11.15 -3.40
C ASP A 346 8.85 11.02 -2.15
N GLY A 347 7.53 11.22 -2.28
CA GLY A 347 6.58 11.12 -1.17
C GLY A 347 6.50 9.71 -0.58
N GLU A 348 6.44 8.70 -1.45
CA GLU A 348 6.34 7.30 -1.08
C GLU A 348 7.64 6.78 -0.48
N TYR A 349 8.78 7.07 -1.10
CA TYR A 349 10.10 6.65 -0.61
C TYR A 349 10.44 7.31 0.74
N MET A 350 10.14 8.61 0.91
CA MET A 350 10.35 9.27 2.21
C MET A 350 9.43 8.73 3.30
N ALA A 351 8.16 8.44 2.98
CA ALA A 351 7.27 7.82 3.93
C ALA A 351 7.72 6.40 4.32
N ALA A 352 8.17 5.60 3.35
CA ALA A 352 8.73 4.27 3.61
C ALA A 352 9.94 4.35 4.55
N PHE A 353 10.85 5.29 4.30
CA PHE A 353 12.04 5.48 5.14
C PHE A 353 11.70 5.88 6.56
N GLN A 354 10.83 6.89 6.72
CA GLN A 354 10.49 7.45 8.01
C GLN A 354 9.63 6.49 8.86
N LYS A 355 8.74 5.72 8.23
CA LYS A 355 7.79 4.85 8.94
C LYS A 355 8.30 3.44 9.16
N ILE A 356 9.15 2.90 8.28
CA ILE A 356 9.53 1.48 8.30
C ILE A 356 11.04 1.32 8.34
N VAL A 357 11.76 1.81 7.31
CA VAL A 357 13.19 1.50 7.14
C VAL A 357 14.02 2.00 8.31
N MET A 358 13.92 3.30 8.65
CA MET A 358 14.76 3.89 9.69
C MET A 358 14.40 3.39 11.10
N PRO A 359 13.12 3.30 11.51
CA PRO A 359 12.78 2.73 12.82
C PRO A 359 13.32 1.31 13.00
N ILE A 360 13.10 0.43 12.01
CA ILE A 360 13.57 -0.96 12.07
C ILE A 360 15.10 -1.02 12.01
N ALA A 361 15.75 -0.22 11.18
CA ALA A 361 17.20 -0.19 11.10
C ALA A 361 17.85 0.30 12.41
N HIS A 362 17.24 1.25 13.12
CA HIS A 362 17.69 1.68 14.44
C HIS A 362 17.53 0.57 15.49
N GLU A 363 16.39 -0.12 15.50
CA GLU A 363 16.15 -1.26 16.40
C GLU A 363 17.09 -2.43 16.10
N PHE A 364 17.34 -2.72 14.81
CA PHE A 364 18.30 -3.72 14.38
C PHE A 364 19.74 -3.36 14.78
N ASN A 365 20.07 -2.07 14.82
CA ASN A 365 21.38 -1.52 15.19
C ASN A 365 22.54 -2.21 14.42
N PRO A 366 22.64 -2.01 13.10
CA PRO A 366 23.63 -2.67 12.25
C PRO A 366 25.06 -2.16 12.53
N ASP A 367 26.03 -3.04 12.30
CA ASP A 367 27.45 -2.72 12.29
C ASP A 367 27.90 -2.20 10.92
N LEU A 368 27.25 -2.57 9.82
CA LEU A 368 27.53 -2.03 8.48
C LEU A 368 26.21 -1.85 7.74
N VAL A 369 26.11 -0.76 6.98
CA VAL A 369 25.04 -0.57 6.00
C VAL A 369 25.63 -0.72 4.61
N ILE A 370 25.08 -1.64 3.83
CA ILE A 370 25.35 -1.77 2.39
C ILE A 370 24.11 -1.31 1.64
N ILE A 371 24.27 -0.36 0.72
CA ILE A 371 23.20 0.08 -0.17
C ILE A 371 23.40 -0.62 -1.51
N SER A 372 22.49 -1.53 -1.85
CA SER A 372 22.31 -2.10 -3.18
C SER A 372 21.62 -1.01 -4.02
N ALA A 373 22.44 -0.26 -4.78
CA ALA A 373 22.07 1.03 -5.30
C ALA A 373 21.77 1.00 -6.80
N GLY A 374 20.56 0.57 -7.13
CA GLY A 374 19.96 0.83 -8.43
C GLY A 374 19.46 2.26 -8.55
N PHE A 375 19.45 2.81 -9.76
CA PHE A 375 18.89 4.14 -10.04
C PHE A 375 17.81 4.10 -11.12
N ASP A 376 17.21 2.94 -11.37
CA ASP A 376 16.09 2.73 -12.28
C ASP A 376 14.72 3.11 -11.68
N ALA A 377 14.65 3.37 -10.37
CA ALA A 377 13.49 4.06 -9.79
C ALA A 377 13.51 5.59 -10.03
N ALA A 378 14.60 6.11 -10.61
CA ALA A 378 14.77 7.55 -10.80
C ALA A 378 13.86 8.12 -11.90
N ALA A 379 13.43 9.37 -11.72
CA ALA A 379 12.68 10.08 -12.75
C ALA A 379 13.49 10.16 -14.06
N GLY A 380 12.94 9.58 -15.13
CA GLY A 380 13.56 9.50 -16.45
C GLY A 380 13.90 8.07 -16.90
N ASP A 381 13.99 7.12 -15.98
CA ASP A 381 14.20 5.71 -16.33
C ASP A 381 12.88 5.07 -16.80
N GLU A 382 12.86 4.61 -18.06
CA GLU A 382 11.67 4.04 -18.68
C GLU A 382 11.35 2.60 -18.19
N LEU A 383 12.35 1.86 -17.70
CA LEU A 383 12.15 0.47 -17.25
C LEU A 383 11.46 0.44 -15.89
N GLY A 384 11.95 1.24 -14.94
CA GLY A 384 11.32 1.34 -13.62
C GLY A 384 10.03 2.17 -13.63
N ALA A 385 9.95 3.19 -14.48
CA ALA A 385 8.83 4.13 -14.59
C ALA A 385 8.35 4.70 -13.24
N CYS A 386 9.31 4.97 -12.35
CA CYS A 386 9.11 5.69 -11.10
C CYS A 386 9.66 7.12 -11.23
N PHE A 387 9.47 7.93 -10.18
CA PHE A 387 9.76 9.36 -10.20
C PHE A 387 10.60 9.81 -9.01
N VAL A 388 11.52 8.95 -8.54
CA VAL A 388 12.43 9.31 -7.44
C VAL A 388 13.45 10.34 -7.94
N SER A 389 13.52 11.47 -7.27
CA SER A 389 14.44 12.55 -7.65
C SER A 389 15.85 12.32 -7.08
N PRO A 390 16.90 12.90 -7.69
CA PRO A 390 18.24 12.91 -7.10
C PRO A 390 18.27 13.48 -5.67
N ALA A 391 17.40 14.44 -5.36
CA ALA A 391 17.26 14.99 -4.02
C ALA A 391 16.79 13.93 -3.02
N CYS A 392 15.81 13.11 -3.39
CA CYS A 392 15.34 12.02 -2.55
C CYS A 392 16.44 10.98 -2.27
N TYR A 393 17.23 10.58 -3.28
CA TYR A 393 18.40 9.71 -3.06
C TYR A 393 19.41 10.31 -2.08
N ALA A 394 19.66 11.62 -2.13
CA ALA A 394 20.49 12.31 -1.14
C ALA A 394 19.89 12.24 0.28
N HIS A 395 18.59 12.48 0.43
CA HIS A 395 17.90 12.35 1.73
C HIS A 395 17.94 10.92 2.28
N MET A 396 17.65 9.92 1.45
CA MET A 396 17.73 8.50 1.83
C MET A 396 19.14 8.13 2.29
N THR A 397 20.16 8.52 1.53
CA THR A 397 21.58 8.31 1.89
C THR A 397 21.92 8.97 3.22
N HIS A 398 21.47 10.21 3.42
CA HIS A 398 21.73 10.97 4.64
C HIS A 398 21.13 10.30 5.88
N MET A 399 19.90 9.79 5.79
CA MET A 399 19.27 9.05 6.89
C MET A 399 20.08 7.79 7.26
N LEU A 400 20.51 7.00 6.26
CA LEU A 400 21.28 5.78 6.48
C LEU A 400 22.67 6.04 7.08
N MET A 401 23.29 7.18 6.78
CA MET A 401 24.57 7.60 7.36
C MET A 401 24.51 7.85 8.87
N SER A 402 23.31 7.94 9.46
CA SER A 402 23.14 8.01 10.92
C SER A 402 23.32 6.66 11.63
N LEU A 403 23.24 5.55 10.88
CA LEU A 403 23.37 4.18 11.38
C LEU A 403 24.85 3.74 11.37
N ALA A 404 25.16 2.65 12.07
CA ALA A 404 26.46 1.97 12.02
C ALA A 404 27.69 2.90 12.28
N GLY A 405 27.49 4.03 12.98
CA GLY A 405 28.52 5.05 13.15
C GLY A 405 29.01 5.67 11.83
N GLY A 406 28.16 5.71 10.81
CA GLY A 406 28.47 6.21 9.47
C GLY A 406 29.10 5.19 8.51
N LYS A 407 29.25 3.92 8.92
CA LYS A 407 29.76 2.83 8.06
C LYS A 407 28.74 2.48 6.97
N VAL A 408 28.79 3.23 5.88
CA VAL A 408 27.93 3.03 4.70
C VAL A 408 28.80 2.72 3.49
N ALA A 409 28.48 1.62 2.80
CA ALA A 409 29.05 1.27 1.50
C ALA A 409 27.93 1.25 0.45
N VAL A 410 28.10 1.96 -0.66
CA VAL A 410 27.16 1.99 -1.78
C VAL A 410 27.71 1.12 -2.89
N CYS A 411 26.93 0.16 -3.39
CA CYS A 411 27.30 -0.73 -4.49
C CYS A 411 26.32 -0.51 -5.65
N LEU A 412 26.82 -0.12 -6.83
CA LEU A 412 25.98 0.15 -7.98
C LEU A 412 25.27 -1.12 -8.50
N GLU A 413 23.97 -1.03 -8.75
CA GLU A 413 23.14 -2.09 -9.37
C GLU A 413 22.56 -1.62 -10.74
N GLY A 414 21.23 -1.49 -10.87
CA GLY A 414 20.51 -1.05 -12.07
C GLY A 414 20.48 0.47 -12.31
N GLY A 415 19.66 0.92 -13.27
CA GLY A 415 19.55 2.31 -13.74
C GLY A 415 20.10 2.49 -15.16
N TYR A 416 19.22 2.71 -16.12
CA TYR A 416 19.49 2.51 -17.54
C TYR A 416 19.37 3.81 -18.35
N ASP A 417 18.70 4.84 -17.82
CA ASP A 417 18.86 6.19 -18.34
C ASP A 417 20.18 6.81 -17.85
N LEU A 418 21.09 7.11 -18.80
CA LEU A 418 22.45 7.59 -18.51
C LEU A 418 22.49 8.94 -17.79
N GLU A 419 21.47 9.79 -17.97
CA GLU A 419 21.39 11.08 -17.31
C GLU A 419 20.85 10.95 -15.87
N ALA A 420 19.77 10.18 -15.71
CA ALA A 420 19.13 9.90 -14.43
C ALA A 420 20.08 9.18 -13.47
N ILE A 421 20.77 8.12 -13.94
CA ILE A 421 21.77 7.39 -13.14
C ILE A 421 22.92 8.31 -12.71
N SER A 422 23.42 9.15 -13.61
CA SER A 422 24.54 10.05 -13.34
C SER A 422 24.19 11.12 -12.30
N LYS A 423 22.99 11.71 -12.42
CA LYS A 423 22.50 12.73 -11.48
C LYS A 423 22.22 12.13 -10.10
N SER A 424 21.60 10.96 -10.05
CA SER A 424 21.25 10.29 -8.80
C SER A 424 22.51 9.79 -8.07
N ALA A 425 23.45 9.14 -8.79
CA ALA A 425 24.74 8.74 -8.22
C ALA A 425 25.56 9.95 -7.73
N LEU A 426 25.50 11.09 -8.44
CA LEU A 426 26.14 12.33 -8.00
C LEU A 426 25.58 12.82 -6.66
N ALA A 427 24.25 12.86 -6.52
CA ALA A 427 23.59 13.29 -5.29
C ALA A 427 23.94 12.40 -4.09
N VAL A 428 24.00 11.08 -4.30
CA VAL A 428 24.46 10.11 -3.28
C VAL A 428 25.92 10.38 -2.92
N ALA A 429 26.82 10.52 -3.90
CA ALA A 429 28.24 10.76 -3.64
C ALA A 429 28.51 12.07 -2.90
N GLN A 430 27.83 13.16 -3.27
CA GLN A 430 27.91 14.44 -2.56
C GLN A 430 27.47 14.31 -1.10
N THR A 431 26.39 13.58 -0.86
CA THR A 431 25.90 13.32 0.51
C THR A 431 26.90 12.51 1.33
N LEU A 432 27.49 11.45 0.76
CA LEU A 432 28.54 10.67 1.42
C LEU A 432 29.75 11.54 1.80
N MET A 433 30.13 12.47 0.92
CA MET A 433 31.22 13.43 1.17
C MET A 433 30.89 14.44 2.28
N GLY A 434 29.61 14.59 2.64
CA GLY A 434 29.13 15.42 3.75
C GLY A 434 28.40 16.69 3.31
N GLU A 435 28.09 16.83 2.02
CA GLU A 435 27.20 17.91 1.56
C GLU A 435 25.79 17.66 2.12
N SER A 436 25.10 18.73 2.51
CA SER A 436 23.73 18.62 2.99
C SER A 436 22.81 18.28 1.82
N PRO A 437 21.85 17.34 1.99
CA PRO A 437 20.85 17.07 0.97
C PRO A 437 20.13 18.36 0.56
N PRO A 438 19.82 18.54 -0.74
CA PRO A 438 19.09 19.70 -1.21
C PRO A 438 17.69 19.77 -0.58
N GLN A 439 17.17 20.97 -0.39
CA GLN A 439 15.79 21.15 0.06
C GLN A 439 14.83 20.53 -0.97
N MET A 440 13.85 19.77 -0.48
CA MET A 440 12.86 19.06 -1.28
C MET A 440 11.48 19.29 -0.68
N GLU A 441 10.50 19.62 -1.52
CA GLU A 441 9.09 19.62 -1.13
C GLU A 441 8.58 18.19 -1.23
N ILE A 442 8.13 17.61 -0.11
CA ILE A 442 7.66 16.22 -0.08
C ILE A 442 6.23 16.19 -0.64
N PRO A 443 5.97 15.51 -1.77
CA PRO A 443 4.63 15.37 -2.31
C PRO A 443 3.70 14.61 -1.35
N LYS A 444 2.38 14.80 -1.51
CA LYS A 444 1.41 13.95 -0.80
C LYS A 444 1.57 12.51 -1.26
N ILE A 445 1.66 11.60 -0.28
CA ILE A 445 1.73 10.17 -0.54
C ILE A 445 0.48 9.68 -1.29
N ASN A 446 0.69 8.83 -2.29
CA ASN A 446 -0.33 8.04 -2.94
C ASN A 446 -1.10 7.20 -1.89
N LYS A 447 -2.44 7.20 -1.98
CA LYS A 447 -3.30 6.52 -0.99
C LYS A 447 -3.06 5.01 -0.93
N ASP A 448 -2.82 4.37 -2.06
CA ASP A 448 -2.58 2.94 -2.14
C ASP A 448 -1.15 2.59 -1.72
N ALA A 449 -0.16 3.45 -1.98
CA ALA A 449 1.16 3.33 -1.36
C ALA A 449 1.08 3.44 0.16
N ALA A 450 0.29 4.35 0.71
CA ALA A 450 0.05 4.45 2.15
C ALA A 450 -0.57 3.17 2.74
N LYS A 451 -1.50 2.53 2.01
CA LYS A 451 -2.06 1.21 2.40
C LYS A 451 -0.99 0.12 2.36
N VAL A 452 -0.13 0.10 1.34
CA VAL A 452 1.01 -0.84 1.27
C VAL A 452 1.91 -0.68 2.49
N LEU A 453 2.29 0.55 2.85
CA LEU A 453 3.12 0.78 4.03
C LEU A 453 2.45 0.31 5.33
N ALA A 454 1.14 0.53 5.48
CA ALA A 454 0.39 0.02 6.63
C ALA A 454 0.36 -1.52 6.68
N LYS A 455 0.25 -2.19 5.53
CA LYS A 455 0.35 -3.66 5.44
C LYS A 455 1.76 -4.16 5.78
N VAL A 456 2.81 -3.50 5.29
CA VAL A 456 4.19 -3.86 5.64
C VAL A 456 4.39 -3.71 7.15
N GLN A 457 3.96 -2.58 7.73
CA GLN A 457 4.00 -2.40 9.19
C GLN A 457 3.27 -3.53 9.91
N ALA A 458 2.11 -3.96 9.43
CA ALA A 458 1.37 -5.07 10.01
C ALA A 458 2.12 -6.41 9.93
N TYR A 459 2.71 -6.75 8.78
CA TYR A 459 3.51 -7.96 8.63
C TYR A 459 4.79 -7.95 9.49
N GLN A 460 5.34 -6.77 9.76
CA GLN A 460 6.57 -6.60 10.52
C GLN A 460 6.34 -6.42 12.04
N ALA A 461 5.15 -6.02 12.47
CA ALA A 461 4.78 -5.82 13.87
C ALA A 461 5.08 -7.00 14.81
N PRO A 462 4.91 -8.27 14.41
CA PRO A 462 5.27 -9.40 15.27
C PRO A 462 6.77 -9.50 15.61
N TYR A 463 7.64 -8.87 14.81
CA TYR A 463 9.09 -9.05 14.88
C TYR A 463 9.86 -7.81 15.36
N TRP A 464 9.22 -6.64 15.37
CA TRP A 464 9.85 -5.36 15.65
C TRP A 464 8.99 -4.51 16.60
N GLU A 465 9.56 -4.12 17.74
CA GLU A 465 8.86 -3.32 18.75
C GLU A 465 8.41 -1.97 18.18
N CYS A 466 9.25 -1.34 17.35
CA CYS A 466 8.92 -0.08 16.69
C CYS A 466 7.72 -0.17 15.73
N MET A 467 7.28 -1.37 15.36
CA MET A 467 6.16 -1.60 14.44
C MET A 467 4.85 -1.99 15.15
N ARG A 468 4.89 -2.37 16.44
CA ARG A 468 3.74 -2.94 17.20
C ARG A 468 2.53 -2.01 17.40
N PRO A 469 2.66 -0.69 17.62
CA PRO A 469 1.48 0.12 17.94
C PRO A 469 0.45 0.12 16.80
N GLY A 470 -0.71 -0.52 17.02
CA GLY A 470 -1.94 -0.29 16.23
C GLY A 470 -2.26 -1.32 15.14
N VAL A 471 -1.61 -2.48 15.17
CA VAL A 471 -1.90 -3.59 14.24
C VAL A 471 -2.71 -4.66 14.96
N VAL A 472 -3.91 -4.96 14.45
CA VAL A 472 -4.73 -6.07 14.92
C VAL A 472 -4.41 -7.31 14.07
N ASP A 473 -3.93 -8.38 14.71
CA ASP A 473 -3.77 -9.68 14.06
C ASP A 473 -5.14 -10.34 13.87
N VAL A 474 -5.64 -10.33 12.63
CA VAL A 474 -6.95 -10.91 12.28
C VAL A 474 -6.97 -12.42 12.46
N GLN A 475 -5.86 -13.12 12.27
CA GLN A 475 -5.79 -14.57 12.47
C GLN A 475 -5.88 -14.91 13.94
N GLU A 476 -5.16 -14.19 14.79
CA GLU A 476 -5.25 -14.36 16.25
C GLU A 476 -6.69 -14.09 16.73
N MET A 477 -7.30 -12.99 16.30
CA MET A 477 -8.69 -12.65 16.67
C MET A 477 -9.70 -13.73 16.24
N ARG A 478 -9.47 -14.43 15.12
CA ARG A 478 -10.32 -15.55 14.69
C ARG A 478 -10.24 -16.74 15.63
N THR A 479 -9.05 -17.03 16.16
CA THR A 479 -8.87 -18.14 17.12
C THR A 479 -9.54 -17.87 18.47
N GLN A 480 -9.92 -16.61 18.73
CA GLN A 480 -10.53 -16.17 19.98
C GLN A 480 -12.06 -15.96 19.91
N ASP A 481 -12.75 -16.55 18.92
CA ASP A 481 -14.20 -16.42 18.72
C ASP A 481 -14.71 -14.95 18.65
N SER A 482 -13.87 -14.04 18.13
CA SER A 482 -14.21 -12.61 18.04
C SER A 482 -15.30 -12.31 17.00
N THR A 483 -16.01 -11.19 17.17
CA THR A 483 -17.03 -10.68 16.22
C THR A 483 -16.66 -9.28 15.76
N ARG A 484 -16.86 -8.99 14.47
CA ARG A 484 -16.63 -7.64 13.95
C ARG A 484 -17.60 -6.64 14.56
N LEU A 485 -17.10 -5.45 14.89
CA LEU A 485 -17.85 -4.46 15.63
C LEU A 485 -19.14 -4.01 14.92
N HIS A 486 -19.16 -3.95 13.59
CA HIS A 486 -20.37 -3.54 12.84
C HIS A 486 -21.57 -4.46 13.06
N ASP A 487 -21.35 -5.77 13.27
CA ASP A 487 -22.42 -6.71 13.60
C ASP A 487 -22.99 -6.45 15.01
N VAL A 488 -22.10 -6.16 15.97
CA VAL A 488 -22.47 -5.83 17.35
C VAL A 488 -23.28 -4.54 17.41
N VAL A 489 -22.85 -3.52 16.67
CA VAL A 489 -23.56 -2.23 16.57
C VAL A 489 -24.97 -2.43 16.00
N ARG A 490 -25.11 -3.18 14.91
CA ARG A 490 -26.44 -3.41 14.31
C ARG A 490 -27.36 -4.21 15.25
N LEU A 491 -26.82 -5.20 15.97
CA LEU A 491 -27.59 -5.93 16.98
C LEU A 491 -28.06 -5.02 18.12
N ALA A 492 -27.19 -4.12 18.60
CA ALA A 492 -27.54 -3.15 19.64
C ALA A 492 -28.63 -2.16 19.16
N GLN A 493 -28.50 -1.64 17.93
CA GLN A 493 -29.54 -0.80 17.32
C GLN A 493 -30.89 -1.53 17.24
N ARG A 494 -30.88 -2.80 16.80
CA ARG A 494 -32.09 -3.62 16.75
C ARG A 494 -32.74 -3.77 18.13
N GLN A 495 -31.95 -3.96 19.18
CA GLN A 495 -32.47 -4.06 20.55
C GLN A 495 -33.10 -2.73 21.01
N VAL A 496 -32.40 -1.60 20.83
CA VAL A 496 -32.90 -0.26 21.19
C VAL A 496 -34.22 0.07 20.48
N LEU A 497 -34.29 -0.19 19.17
CA LEU A 497 -35.50 0.06 18.37
C LEU A 497 -36.65 -0.88 18.75
N SER A 498 -36.35 -2.14 19.12
CA SER A 498 -37.35 -3.08 19.61
C SER A 498 -37.94 -2.64 20.95
N ASP A 499 -37.10 -2.19 21.89
CA ASP A 499 -37.53 -1.80 23.23
C ASP A 499 -38.28 -0.46 23.23
N LYS A 500 -37.78 0.54 22.50
CA LYS A 500 -38.40 1.87 22.45
C LYS A 500 -39.65 1.93 21.57
N HIS A 501 -39.61 1.24 20.43
CA HIS A 501 -40.59 1.43 19.35
C HIS A 501 -41.29 0.13 18.91
N GLY A 502 -40.99 -0.99 19.56
CA GLY A 502 -41.57 -2.28 19.22
C GLY A 502 -41.13 -2.84 17.88
N MET A 503 -40.12 -2.23 17.22
CA MET A 503 -39.69 -2.63 15.88
C MET A 503 -39.19 -4.08 15.85
N ILE A 504 -39.43 -4.75 14.72
CA ILE A 504 -39.12 -6.16 14.50
C ILE A 504 -38.31 -6.33 13.20
N PRO A 505 -37.45 -7.36 13.11
CA PRO A 505 -36.76 -7.66 11.88
C PRO A 505 -37.72 -8.15 10.79
N LEU A 506 -37.53 -7.66 9.57
CA LEU A 506 -38.25 -8.12 8.39
C LEU A 506 -37.43 -9.23 7.71
N TYR A 507 -38.08 -10.35 7.39
CA TYR A 507 -37.41 -11.48 6.73
C TYR A 507 -37.17 -11.19 5.24
N ILE A 508 -35.94 -11.44 4.79
CA ILE A 508 -35.54 -11.32 3.38
C ILE A 508 -34.99 -12.67 2.95
N GLN A 509 -35.60 -13.26 1.93
CA GLN A 509 -35.12 -14.50 1.35
C GLN A 509 -33.86 -14.24 0.52
N ARG A 510 -32.78 -14.98 0.80
CA ARG A 510 -31.49 -14.90 0.11
C ARG A 510 -30.92 -16.30 -0.15
N ASP A 511 -30.13 -16.43 -1.21
CA ASP A 511 -29.42 -17.68 -1.53
C ASP A 511 -28.24 -17.95 -0.59
N VAL A 512 -27.61 -16.89 -0.07
CA VAL A 512 -26.47 -16.96 0.85
C VAL A 512 -26.75 -16.12 2.09
N LEU A 513 -26.55 -16.72 3.27
CA LEU A 513 -26.76 -16.10 4.57
C LEU A 513 -25.42 -15.72 5.20
N PHE A 514 -25.07 -14.44 5.16
CA PHE A 514 -23.94 -13.87 5.90
C PHE A 514 -24.44 -13.20 7.18
N LYS A 515 -23.61 -13.17 8.24
CA LYS A 515 -23.93 -12.50 9.51
C LYS A 515 -24.27 -11.02 9.32
N SER A 516 -23.61 -10.35 8.37
CA SER A 516 -23.86 -8.95 8.01
C SER A 516 -25.28 -8.69 7.44
N PHE A 517 -26.05 -9.73 7.10
CA PHE A 517 -27.45 -9.62 6.67
C PHE A 517 -28.46 -9.80 7.81
N GLU A 518 -28.03 -10.22 8.99
CA GLU A 518 -28.91 -10.35 10.15
C GLU A 518 -29.38 -8.97 10.61
N ASN A 519 -30.68 -8.84 10.88
CA ASN A 519 -31.30 -7.58 11.32
C ASN A 519 -31.07 -6.41 10.35
N GLN A 520 -30.80 -6.71 9.07
CA GLN A 520 -30.53 -5.67 8.07
C GLN A 520 -31.70 -4.71 7.90
N VAL A 521 -32.92 -5.25 7.91
CA VAL A 521 -34.16 -4.47 7.77
C VAL A 521 -35.03 -4.61 9.02
N LEU A 522 -35.38 -3.47 9.61
CA LEU A 522 -36.23 -3.37 10.78
C LEU A 522 -37.49 -2.58 10.43
N VAL A 523 -38.65 -3.02 10.91
CA VAL A 523 -39.94 -2.39 10.63
C VAL A 523 -40.75 -2.16 11.90
N THR A 524 -41.58 -1.12 11.91
CA THR A 524 -42.61 -0.93 12.94
C THR A 524 -43.65 -2.06 12.89
N ARG A 525 -44.26 -2.39 14.03
CA ARG A 525 -45.34 -3.39 14.07
C ARG A 525 -46.55 -2.90 13.28
N GLY A 526 -47.16 -3.78 12.51
CA GLY A 526 -48.35 -3.43 11.72
C GLY A 526 -48.04 -2.52 10.53
N ILE A 527 -46.79 -2.47 10.06
CA ILE A 527 -46.35 -1.63 8.92
C ILE A 527 -47.26 -1.75 7.68
N GLN A 528 -47.85 -2.92 7.44
CA GLN A 528 -48.76 -3.18 6.32
C GLN A 528 -50.08 -2.41 6.38
N ALA A 529 -50.46 -1.90 7.56
CA ALA A 529 -51.69 -1.14 7.78
C ALA A 529 -51.42 0.37 7.96
N ALA A 530 -50.15 0.79 7.83
CA ALA A 530 -49.78 2.19 7.98
C ALA A 530 -50.15 2.98 6.72
N ARG A 531 -50.94 4.05 6.87
CA ARG A 531 -51.30 4.95 5.76
C ARG A 531 -50.14 5.83 5.32
N LYS A 532 -49.25 6.20 6.25
CA LYS A 532 -48.04 6.97 6.01
C LYS A 532 -46.83 6.10 6.29
N LEU A 533 -45.88 6.04 5.36
CA LEU A 533 -44.71 5.20 5.46
C LEU A 533 -43.41 5.97 5.17
N MET A 534 -42.40 5.72 6.00
CA MET A 534 -41.04 6.24 5.82
C MET A 534 -40.07 5.08 5.67
N VAL A 535 -39.37 5.05 4.54
CA VAL A 535 -38.33 4.05 4.26
C VAL A 535 -36.98 4.74 4.31
N ILE A 536 -36.14 4.36 5.25
CA ILE A 536 -34.81 4.93 5.45
C ILE A 536 -33.78 3.89 5.00
N ILE A 537 -32.97 4.24 3.99
CA ILE A 537 -31.90 3.42 3.44
C ILE A 537 -30.58 4.12 3.77
N HIS A 538 -29.81 3.57 4.69
CA HIS A 538 -28.67 4.28 5.26
C HIS A 538 -27.42 3.42 5.38
N ASP A 539 -26.27 4.09 5.27
CA ASP A 539 -24.96 3.55 5.65
C ASP A 539 -24.92 3.23 7.16
N PRO A 540 -24.02 2.34 7.62
CA PRO A 540 -23.89 2.05 9.04
C PRO A 540 -23.50 3.30 9.84
N PRO A 541 -23.86 3.38 11.13
CA PRO A 541 -23.47 4.49 11.99
C PRO A 541 -21.96 4.73 11.98
N ALA A 542 -21.55 5.99 12.10
CA ALA A 542 -20.15 6.33 12.15
C ALA A 542 -19.55 5.93 13.51
N LEU A 543 -18.39 5.28 13.47
CA LEU A 543 -17.61 4.91 14.64
C LEU A 543 -16.43 5.89 14.77
N HIS A 544 -16.31 6.49 15.95
CA HIS A 544 -15.17 7.33 16.31
C HIS A 544 -14.49 6.71 17.51
N GLY A 545 -13.17 6.60 17.48
CA GLY A 545 -12.41 6.04 18.58
C GLY A 545 -11.11 6.80 18.73
N GLN A 546 -10.79 7.22 19.95
CA GLN A 546 -9.47 7.75 20.27
C GLN A 546 -8.59 6.56 20.70
N PRO A 547 -7.65 6.11 19.86
CA PRO A 547 -6.73 5.06 20.28
C PRO A 547 -5.79 5.61 21.36
N ASP A 548 -5.34 4.71 22.24
CA ASP A 548 -4.29 5.00 23.21
C ASP A 548 -3.02 5.43 22.45
N PRO A 549 -2.41 6.58 22.79
CA PRO A 549 -1.27 7.11 22.05
C PRO A 549 0.02 6.28 22.22
N LEU A 550 0.09 5.35 23.18
CA LEU A 550 1.26 4.54 23.48
C LEU A 550 1.24 3.21 22.71
N ASP A 551 0.10 2.52 22.70
CA ASP A 551 -0.02 1.17 22.11
C ASP A 551 -1.07 1.07 20.99
N ASN A 552 -1.76 2.18 20.68
CA ASN A 552 -2.86 2.27 19.71
C ASN A 552 -4.04 1.34 20.02
N THR A 553 -4.15 0.80 21.23
CA THR A 553 -5.32 0.02 21.65
C THR A 553 -6.54 0.93 21.70
N LEU A 554 -7.70 0.37 21.36
CA LEU A 554 -8.96 1.10 21.38
C LEU A 554 -9.81 0.65 22.56
N GLU A 555 -9.92 1.52 23.55
CA GLU A 555 -10.79 1.28 24.70
C GLU A 555 -12.24 1.71 24.40
N ALA A 556 -13.19 0.86 24.79
CA ALA A 556 -14.61 1.09 24.50
C ALA A 556 -15.17 2.39 25.09
N HIS A 557 -14.65 2.85 26.23
CA HIS A 557 -15.10 4.10 26.87
C HIS A 557 -14.55 5.36 26.18
N ASN A 558 -13.51 5.21 25.36
CA ASN A 558 -12.93 6.25 24.50
C ASN A 558 -13.41 6.13 23.04
N SER A 559 -14.50 5.38 22.84
CA SER A 559 -15.12 5.12 21.55
C SER A 559 -16.59 5.54 21.55
N TRP A 560 -17.03 6.14 20.46
CA TRP A 560 -18.38 6.66 20.26
C TRP A 560 -18.98 6.15 18.96
N ILE A 561 -20.26 5.83 19.02
CA ILE A 561 -21.09 5.57 17.84
C ILE A 561 -21.97 6.79 17.63
N THR A 562 -21.94 7.37 16.43
CA THR A 562 -22.78 8.51 16.07
C THR A 562 -23.80 8.06 15.02
N ASP A 563 -25.08 8.11 15.41
CA ASP A 563 -26.21 7.69 14.59
C ASP A 563 -27.15 8.87 14.35
N GLY A 564 -27.13 9.40 13.12
CA GLY A 564 -28.01 10.49 12.69
C GLY A 564 -29.45 10.02 12.39
N VAL A 565 -29.66 8.74 12.09
CA VAL A 565 -30.92 8.19 11.59
C VAL A 565 -31.96 8.07 12.70
N MET A 566 -31.53 7.75 13.92
CA MET A 566 -32.42 7.55 15.07
C MET A 566 -33.38 8.72 15.31
N ARG A 567 -32.94 9.97 15.10
CA ARG A 567 -33.80 11.16 15.27
C ARG A 567 -34.94 11.22 14.25
N TYR A 568 -34.71 10.73 13.03
CA TYR A 568 -35.73 10.66 12.00
C TYR A 568 -36.73 9.54 12.29
N ILE A 569 -36.26 8.38 12.76
CA ILE A 569 -37.13 7.28 13.19
C ILE A 569 -38.03 7.72 14.35
N GLU A 570 -37.45 8.29 15.41
CA GLU A 570 -38.20 8.77 16.59
C GLU A 570 -39.24 9.82 16.20
N TRP A 571 -38.88 10.75 15.30
CA TRP A 571 -39.80 11.75 14.79
C TRP A 571 -40.93 11.14 13.95
N ALA A 572 -40.62 10.28 13.00
CA ALA A 572 -41.60 9.66 12.10
C ALA A 572 -42.67 8.89 12.90
N ILE A 573 -42.24 8.10 13.89
CA ILE A 573 -43.14 7.36 14.77
C ILE A 573 -44.01 8.31 15.59
N SER A 574 -43.47 9.44 16.08
CA SER A 574 -44.25 10.46 16.79
C SER A 574 -45.33 11.13 15.94
N LYS A 575 -45.22 11.02 14.61
CA LYS A 575 -46.16 11.54 13.60
C LYS A 575 -47.01 10.44 12.97
N ASP A 576 -47.02 9.25 13.56
CA ASP A 576 -47.82 8.10 13.13
C ASP A 576 -47.44 7.57 11.74
N PHE A 577 -46.14 7.62 11.40
CA PHE A 577 -45.61 6.91 10.24
C PHE A 577 -45.25 5.47 10.62
N GLY A 578 -45.56 4.53 9.73
CA GLY A 578 -44.84 3.26 9.69
C GLY A 578 -43.40 3.51 9.24
N VAL A 579 -42.43 2.84 9.85
CA VAL A 579 -41.00 3.03 9.52
C VAL A 579 -40.39 1.72 9.08
N MET A 580 -39.67 1.75 7.95
CA MET A 580 -38.79 0.69 7.47
C MET A 580 -37.36 1.20 7.46
N ASP A 581 -36.53 0.70 8.36
CA ASP A 581 -35.12 1.04 8.53
C ASP A 581 -34.24 -0.02 7.87
N ILE A 582 -33.44 0.37 6.87
CA ILE A 582 -32.60 -0.51 6.05
C ILE A 582 -31.14 -0.07 6.18
N ASN A 583 -30.37 -0.86 6.93
CA ASN A 583 -28.94 -0.64 7.12
C ASN A 583 -28.11 -1.39 6.08
N VAL A 584 -27.27 -0.68 5.34
CA VAL A 584 -26.49 -1.26 4.23
C VAL A 584 -25.03 -1.40 4.66
N PRO A 585 -24.52 -2.61 4.90
CA PRO A 585 -23.14 -2.78 5.35
C PRO A 585 -22.16 -2.31 4.26
N HIS A 586 -21.11 -1.58 4.65
CA HIS A 586 -20.06 -1.15 3.72
C HIS A 586 -19.27 -2.31 3.11
N TYR A 587 -19.24 -3.44 3.81
CA TYR A 587 -18.55 -4.65 3.40
C TYR A 587 -19.25 -5.86 4.03
N ILE A 588 -19.42 -6.93 3.26
CA ILE A 588 -19.99 -8.19 3.74
C ILE A 588 -18.83 -9.06 4.22
N SER A 589 -18.71 -9.25 5.53
CA SER A 589 -17.64 -10.05 6.11
C SER A 589 -17.78 -11.53 5.75
N ARG A 590 -16.67 -12.13 5.31
CA ARG A 590 -16.60 -13.54 4.93
C ARG A 590 -15.65 -14.31 5.84
N PRO A 591 -15.89 -15.62 6.05
CA PRO A 591 -14.99 -16.47 6.82
C PRO A 591 -13.56 -16.52 6.28
N GLU A 592 -13.32 -16.19 5.01
CA GLU A 592 -11.99 -16.24 4.38
C GLU A 592 -11.15 -14.95 4.56
N ASP A 593 -11.72 -13.87 5.11
CA ASP A 593 -11.06 -12.55 5.21
C ASP A 593 -9.85 -12.51 6.17
N SER A 594 -8.63 -12.63 5.65
CA SER A 594 -7.39 -12.65 6.45
C SER A 594 -6.70 -11.31 6.64
N GLU A 595 -7.07 -10.30 5.86
CA GLU A 595 -6.35 -9.02 5.79
C GLU A 595 -6.63 -8.13 7.03
N PRO A 596 -5.60 -7.50 7.63
CA PRO A 596 -5.76 -6.52 8.72
C PRO A 596 -6.66 -5.34 8.36
N TYR A 597 -6.66 -4.96 7.07
CA TYR A 597 -7.51 -3.92 6.54
C TYR A 597 -8.21 -4.40 5.27
N THR A 598 -9.54 -4.34 5.29
CA THR A 598 -10.38 -4.61 4.11
C THR A 598 -11.03 -3.31 3.65
N SER A 599 -10.80 -2.95 2.38
CA SER A 599 -11.48 -1.80 1.78
C SER A 599 -12.99 -2.01 1.73
N ARG A 600 -13.74 -0.91 1.68
CA ARG A 600 -15.19 -0.94 1.41
C ARG A 600 -15.46 -1.60 0.05
N SER A 601 -16.64 -2.19 -0.10
CA SER A 601 -17.10 -2.70 -1.40
C SER A 601 -17.01 -1.59 -2.45
N ASP A 602 -16.57 -1.93 -3.65
CA ASP A 602 -16.64 -0.99 -4.77
C ASP A 602 -18.09 -0.60 -5.08
N GLU A 603 -18.26 0.52 -5.77
CA GLU A 603 -19.58 1.09 -6.03
C GLU A 603 -20.45 0.18 -6.91
N ALA A 604 -19.85 -0.59 -7.82
CA ALA A 604 -20.57 -1.49 -8.71
C ALA A 604 -21.16 -2.69 -7.94
N ALA A 605 -20.36 -3.30 -7.07
CA ALA A 605 -20.76 -4.36 -6.17
C ALA A 605 -21.82 -3.87 -5.18
N LEU A 606 -21.62 -2.68 -4.59
CA LEU A 606 -22.60 -2.07 -3.70
C LEU A 606 -23.92 -1.78 -4.43
N GLY A 607 -23.87 -1.23 -5.63
CA GLY A 607 -25.04 -0.95 -6.47
C GLY A 607 -25.82 -2.20 -6.84
N ALA A 608 -25.13 -3.31 -7.16
CA ALA A 608 -25.78 -4.59 -7.44
C ALA A 608 -26.51 -5.15 -6.19
N GLN A 609 -25.87 -5.09 -5.02
CA GLN A 609 -26.48 -5.53 -3.76
C GLN A 609 -27.69 -4.67 -3.37
N LEU A 610 -27.57 -3.35 -3.51
CA LEU A 610 -28.65 -2.41 -3.27
C LEU A 610 -29.82 -2.65 -4.22
N ARG A 611 -29.55 -2.91 -5.51
CA ARG A 611 -30.58 -3.25 -6.49
C ARG A 611 -31.41 -4.44 -6.06
N GLU A 612 -30.74 -5.53 -5.69
CA GLU A 612 -31.40 -6.76 -5.28
C GLU A 612 -32.28 -6.51 -4.05
N LEU A 613 -31.71 -5.85 -3.03
CA LEU A 613 -32.41 -5.58 -1.78
C LEU A 613 -33.62 -4.64 -1.97
N THR A 614 -33.44 -3.49 -2.61
CA THR A 614 -34.52 -2.49 -2.72
C THR A 614 -35.62 -2.96 -3.68
N CYS A 615 -35.30 -3.65 -4.77
CA CYS A 615 -36.30 -4.24 -5.65
C CYS A 615 -37.07 -5.36 -4.93
N TYR A 616 -36.37 -6.22 -4.16
CA TYR A 616 -37.04 -7.27 -3.38
C TYR A 616 -38.03 -6.68 -2.38
N LEU A 617 -37.62 -5.64 -1.63
CA LEU A 617 -38.48 -4.97 -0.67
C LEU A 617 -39.67 -4.28 -1.34
N TRP A 618 -39.46 -3.72 -2.53
CA TRP A 618 -40.54 -3.16 -3.33
C TRP A 618 -41.56 -4.23 -3.74
N ASP A 619 -41.11 -5.26 -4.44
CA ASP A 619 -41.97 -6.27 -5.06
C ASP A 619 -42.74 -7.11 -4.03
N ASN A 620 -42.13 -7.41 -2.89
CA ASN A 620 -42.70 -8.34 -1.90
C ASN A 620 -43.42 -7.64 -0.74
N TYR A 621 -43.18 -6.34 -0.53
CA TYR A 621 -43.75 -5.62 0.60
C TYR A 621 -44.35 -4.28 0.17
N LEU A 622 -43.52 -3.31 -0.24
CA LEU A 622 -43.97 -1.93 -0.42
C LEU A 622 -45.07 -1.82 -1.47
N GLN A 623 -44.93 -2.48 -2.62
CA GLN A 623 -45.94 -2.46 -3.69
C GLN A 623 -47.31 -2.99 -3.24
N LEU A 624 -47.32 -3.92 -2.28
CA LEU A 624 -48.52 -4.59 -1.79
C LEU A 624 -49.21 -3.82 -0.66
N PHE A 625 -48.52 -2.88 -0.01
CA PHE A 625 -49.07 -2.10 1.09
C PHE A 625 -49.95 -0.96 0.55
N ASP A 626 -51.12 -0.79 1.17
CA ASP A 626 -52.06 0.29 0.92
C ASP A 626 -51.61 1.55 1.68
N VAL A 627 -50.62 2.24 1.09
CA VAL A 627 -49.98 3.44 1.65
C VAL A 627 -50.34 4.63 0.78
N GLU A 628 -50.82 5.68 1.41
CA GLU A 628 -51.17 6.97 0.79
C GLU A 628 -49.92 7.82 0.60
N ASP A 629 -49.10 7.91 1.65
CA ASP A 629 -47.88 8.70 1.63
C ASP A 629 -46.63 7.85 1.87
N LEU A 630 -45.79 7.72 0.85
CA LEU A 630 -44.52 7.01 0.96
C LEU A 630 -43.34 7.97 0.78
N PHE A 631 -42.49 8.07 1.79
CA PHE A 631 -41.27 8.86 1.74
C PHE A 631 -40.02 7.98 1.77
N LEU A 632 -39.03 8.32 0.96
CA LEU A 632 -37.72 7.68 0.96
C LEU A 632 -36.65 8.61 1.54
N ILE A 633 -35.83 8.09 2.44
CA ILE A 633 -34.63 8.79 2.94
C ILE A 633 -33.40 7.96 2.60
N GLY A 634 -32.51 8.47 1.75
CA GLY A 634 -31.21 7.87 1.45
C GLY A 634 -30.07 8.57 2.19
N VAL A 635 -29.18 7.83 2.84
CA VAL A 635 -28.07 8.40 3.62
C VAL A 635 -26.74 7.75 3.27
N GLY A 636 -25.74 8.56 2.94
CA GLY A 636 -24.40 8.09 2.59
C GLY A 636 -24.38 7.45 1.20
N ASN A 637 -23.60 6.39 0.99
CA ASN A 637 -23.58 5.64 -0.27
C ASN A 637 -24.84 4.80 -0.47
N ALA A 638 -25.55 4.45 0.60
CA ALA A 638 -26.79 3.68 0.56
C ALA A 638 -27.92 4.40 -0.22
N TYR A 639 -27.85 5.72 -0.43
CA TYR A 639 -28.80 6.44 -1.29
C TYR A 639 -28.82 5.92 -2.74
N LEU A 640 -27.77 5.23 -3.19
CA LEU A 640 -27.76 4.52 -4.48
C LEU A 640 -28.89 3.49 -4.57
N GLY A 641 -29.39 2.99 -3.44
CA GLY A 641 -30.59 2.15 -3.36
C GLY A 641 -31.84 2.89 -3.83
N VAL A 642 -31.99 4.18 -3.48
CA VAL A 642 -33.08 5.04 -3.95
C VAL A 642 -32.99 5.23 -5.46
N LYS A 643 -31.81 5.59 -5.99
CA LYS A 643 -31.57 5.71 -7.43
C LYS A 643 -31.97 4.41 -8.15
N THR A 644 -31.51 3.28 -7.62
CA THR A 644 -31.70 1.99 -8.27
C THR A 644 -33.17 1.57 -8.26
N LEU A 645 -33.89 1.83 -7.16
CA LEU A 645 -35.32 1.59 -7.08
C LEU A 645 -36.09 2.43 -8.12
N LEU A 646 -35.78 3.73 -8.22
CA LEU A 646 -36.41 4.67 -9.17
C LEU A 646 -36.23 4.26 -10.65
N ILE A 647 -35.09 3.67 -10.99
CA ILE A 647 -34.77 3.27 -12.36
C ILE A 647 -35.40 1.91 -12.72
N ASN A 648 -35.50 0.99 -11.76
CA ASN A 648 -35.87 -0.40 -12.02
C ASN A 648 -37.35 -0.72 -11.77
N ARG A 649 -38.10 0.16 -11.10
CA ARG A 649 -39.52 -0.06 -10.77
C ARG A 649 -40.34 1.19 -11.06
N ASN A 650 -41.63 0.99 -11.38
CA ASN A 650 -42.55 2.11 -11.52
C ASN A 650 -43.05 2.53 -10.13
N VAL A 651 -42.42 3.57 -9.59
CA VAL A 651 -42.62 4.02 -8.20
C VAL A 651 -43.15 5.45 -8.09
N LYS A 652 -43.18 6.22 -9.20
CA LYS A 652 -43.43 7.67 -9.20
C LYS A 652 -44.80 8.06 -8.65
N GLU A 653 -45.81 7.26 -8.95
CA GLU A 653 -47.20 7.50 -8.54
C GLU A 653 -47.43 7.21 -7.05
N ARG A 654 -46.47 6.56 -6.38
CA ARG A 654 -46.60 6.12 -5.01
C ARG A 654 -45.71 6.84 -4.02
N ILE A 655 -44.60 7.43 -4.47
CA ILE A 655 -43.65 8.12 -3.61
C ILE A 655 -44.02 9.60 -3.53
N SER A 656 -44.40 10.07 -2.34
CA SER A 656 -44.74 11.48 -2.08
C SER A 656 -43.49 12.36 -2.01
N GLY A 657 -42.33 11.82 -1.60
CA GLY A 657 -41.10 12.61 -1.55
C GLY A 657 -39.84 11.83 -1.23
N ILE A 658 -38.70 12.40 -1.59
CA ILE A 658 -37.37 11.79 -1.43
C ILE A 658 -36.42 12.78 -0.75
N VAL A 659 -35.67 12.30 0.22
CA VAL A 659 -34.61 13.07 0.87
C VAL A 659 -33.31 12.27 0.79
N ASN A 660 -32.24 12.88 0.31
CA ASN A 660 -30.93 12.23 0.24
C ASN A 660 -29.86 13.07 0.95
N PHE A 661 -29.01 12.42 1.73
CA PHE A 661 -27.80 12.99 2.33
C PHE A 661 -26.57 12.33 1.71
N VAL A 662 -25.74 13.11 1.03
CA VAL A 662 -24.62 12.60 0.23
C VAL A 662 -23.32 13.30 0.61
N ASP A 663 -22.33 12.51 1.05
CA ASP A 663 -20.96 12.94 1.31
C ASP A 663 -19.94 12.30 0.34
N GLY A 664 -20.29 11.18 -0.29
CA GLY A 664 -19.54 10.50 -1.35
C GLY A 664 -20.05 10.80 -2.76
N SER A 665 -19.92 9.84 -3.68
CA SER A 665 -20.23 10.00 -5.11
C SER A 665 -21.69 10.37 -5.39
N LEU A 666 -21.91 11.53 -6.02
CA LEU A 666 -23.23 11.99 -6.45
C LEU A 666 -23.58 11.52 -7.88
N ARG A 667 -24.65 10.74 -8.03
CA ARG A 667 -25.02 10.05 -9.27
C ARG A 667 -26.33 10.59 -9.86
N PRO A 668 -26.39 10.72 -11.20
CA PRO A 668 -27.62 11.13 -11.86
C PRO A 668 -28.67 10.00 -11.82
N VAL A 669 -29.92 10.39 -11.64
CA VAL A 669 -31.12 9.56 -11.81
C VAL A 669 -31.70 9.88 -13.19
N LYS A 670 -31.45 8.97 -14.13
CA LYS A 670 -32.00 9.01 -15.49
C LYS A 670 -32.44 7.60 -15.89
N SER A 671 -33.51 7.50 -16.67
CA SER A 671 -34.00 6.24 -17.23
C SER A 671 -34.05 6.38 -18.74
N ASP A 672 -33.61 5.34 -19.45
CA ASP A 672 -33.69 5.29 -20.92
C ASP A 672 -35.13 5.02 -21.40
N VAL A 673 -36.00 4.60 -20.49
CA VAL A 673 -37.40 4.23 -20.77
C VAL A 673 -38.39 5.31 -20.30
N ASP A 674 -38.03 6.06 -19.25
CA ASP A 674 -38.87 7.11 -18.66
C ASP A 674 -38.20 8.47 -18.74
N GLU A 675 -38.51 9.20 -19.82
CA GLU A 675 -37.97 10.54 -20.10
C GLU A 675 -38.37 11.58 -19.03
N TYR A 676 -39.45 11.34 -18.29
CA TYR A 676 -39.95 12.26 -17.27
C TYR A 676 -39.36 12.02 -15.88
N LEU A 677 -38.65 10.91 -15.65
CA LEU A 677 -38.12 10.53 -14.35
C LEU A 677 -37.23 11.63 -13.75
N SER A 678 -36.31 12.19 -14.52
CA SER A 678 -35.40 13.22 -14.03
C SER A 678 -36.13 14.53 -13.66
N ALA A 679 -37.19 14.89 -14.39
CA ALA A 679 -37.99 16.07 -14.08
C ALA A 679 -38.80 15.86 -12.80
N TRP A 680 -39.50 14.72 -12.69
CA TRP A 680 -40.22 14.32 -11.48
C TRP A 680 -39.28 14.26 -10.26
N TYR A 681 -38.08 13.69 -10.41
CA TYR A 681 -37.10 13.59 -9.34
C TYR A 681 -36.64 14.98 -8.86
N ARG A 682 -36.50 15.97 -9.74
CA ARG A 682 -36.15 17.35 -9.35
C ARG A 682 -37.22 18.00 -8.47
N GLU A 683 -38.49 17.74 -8.74
CA GLU A 683 -39.62 18.35 -8.04
C GLU A 683 -39.97 17.62 -6.73
N ASN A 684 -39.66 16.33 -6.65
CA ASN A 684 -40.03 15.46 -5.53
C ASN A 684 -38.85 15.03 -4.65
N SER A 685 -37.65 15.60 -4.84
CA SER A 685 -36.49 15.28 -4.00
C SER A 685 -35.79 16.50 -3.41
N GLN A 686 -35.26 16.34 -2.20
CA GLN A 686 -34.23 17.21 -1.61
C GLN A 686 -32.93 16.42 -1.46
N VAL A 687 -31.84 16.91 -2.04
CA VAL A 687 -30.55 16.22 -2.03
C VAL A 687 -29.51 17.11 -1.35
N TYR A 688 -29.30 16.88 -0.07
CA TYR A 688 -28.30 17.58 0.73
C TYR A 688 -26.91 16.99 0.46
N VAL A 689 -25.99 17.83 -0.02
CA VAL A 689 -24.62 17.43 -0.37
C VAL A 689 -23.62 18.13 0.55
N ALA A 690 -22.60 17.40 1.01
CA ALA A 690 -21.55 17.92 1.89
C ALA A 690 -20.87 19.18 1.31
N ASN A 691 -20.39 20.07 2.20
CA ASN A 691 -19.83 21.36 1.81
C ASN A 691 -18.52 21.24 1.03
N ASP A 692 -17.72 20.22 1.37
CA ASP A 692 -16.42 19.88 0.81
C ASP A 692 -16.49 18.93 -0.40
N HIS A 693 -17.70 18.58 -0.85
CA HIS A 693 -17.86 17.70 -2.00
C HIS A 693 -17.32 18.31 -3.29
N ALA A 694 -16.67 17.49 -4.13
CA ALA A 694 -16.00 17.91 -5.36
C ALA A 694 -16.91 18.61 -6.36
N CYS A 695 -18.23 18.38 -6.31
CA CYS A 695 -19.16 19.09 -7.20
C CYS A 695 -19.18 20.61 -6.98
N TRP A 696 -18.73 21.09 -5.81
CA TRP A 696 -18.66 22.51 -5.48
C TRP A 696 -17.31 23.14 -5.77
N SER A 697 -16.30 22.35 -6.17
CA SER A 697 -14.94 22.86 -6.38
C SER A 697 -14.80 23.67 -7.67
N ASP A 698 -15.69 23.45 -8.64
CA ASP A 698 -15.66 24.08 -9.95
C ASP A 698 -17.06 24.63 -10.33
N PRO A 699 -17.14 25.86 -10.90
CA PRO A 699 -18.38 26.43 -11.43
C PRO A 699 -19.14 25.55 -12.43
N ASP A 700 -18.45 24.79 -13.28
CA ASP A 700 -19.05 23.90 -14.28
C ASP A 700 -19.63 22.65 -13.64
N LEU A 701 -18.96 22.07 -12.64
CA LEU A 701 -19.50 20.96 -11.86
C LEU A 701 -20.71 21.40 -11.04
N THR A 702 -20.64 22.61 -10.46
CA THR A 702 -21.76 23.22 -9.74
C THR A 702 -22.97 23.37 -10.67
N ARG A 703 -22.76 23.83 -11.91
CA ARG A 703 -23.82 23.93 -12.92
C ARG A 703 -24.37 22.55 -13.32
N LYS A 704 -23.52 21.52 -13.42
CA LYS A 704 -23.94 20.14 -13.73
C LYS A 704 -24.85 19.57 -12.65
N VAL A 705 -24.52 19.76 -11.38
CA VAL A 705 -25.31 19.24 -10.25
C VAL A 705 -26.65 19.94 -10.08
N MET A 706 -26.83 21.13 -10.67
CA MET A 706 -28.14 21.80 -10.75
C MET A 706 -29.07 21.25 -11.86
N LYS A 707 -28.61 20.29 -12.69
CA LYS A 707 -29.48 19.63 -13.68
C LYS A 707 -30.55 18.76 -13.00
N ARG A 708 -31.71 18.62 -13.64
CA ARG A 708 -32.89 17.88 -13.15
C ARG A 708 -32.55 16.47 -12.62
N ARG A 709 -31.67 15.76 -13.33
CA ARG A 709 -31.21 14.39 -13.01
C ARG A 709 -30.51 14.22 -11.65
N PHE A 710 -30.12 15.30 -10.98
CA PHE A 710 -29.49 15.24 -9.65
C PHE A 710 -30.45 15.60 -8.51
N GLY A 711 -31.75 15.78 -8.80
CA GLY A 711 -32.72 16.17 -7.77
C GLY A 711 -32.59 17.63 -7.38
N ASN A 712 -33.24 18.06 -6.30
CA ASN A 712 -33.00 19.39 -5.74
C ASN A 712 -31.72 19.40 -4.89
N ALA A 713 -30.57 19.54 -5.54
CA ALA A 713 -29.27 19.58 -4.88
C ALA A 713 -29.10 20.85 -4.02
N ILE A 714 -28.90 20.66 -2.72
CA ILE A 714 -28.74 21.71 -1.70
C ILE A 714 -27.35 21.52 -1.07
N ARG A 715 -26.55 22.58 -1.06
CA ARG A 715 -25.24 22.58 -0.40
C ARG A 715 -25.41 22.73 1.11
N SER A 716 -24.95 21.75 1.88
CA SER A 716 -24.88 21.83 3.33
C SER A 716 -23.73 22.75 3.78
N GLN A 717 -23.89 23.42 4.92
CA GLN A 717 -22.82 24.22 5.54
C GLN A 717 -21.88 23.40 6.42
N VAL A 718 -22.32 22.20 6.81
CA VAL A 718 -21.57 21.25 7.64
C VAL A 718 -21.18 19.99 6.84
N ASN A 719 -20.08 19.36 7.25
CA ASN A 719 -19.56 18.12 6.66
C ASN A 719 -19.86 16.92 7.56
N GLY A 720 -19.96 15.74 6.93
CA GLY A 720 -20.28 14.48 7.59
C GLY A 720 -21.78 14.24 7.70
N LEU A 721 -22.20 13.01 7.37
CA LEU A 721 -23.61 12.62 7.25
C LEU A 721 -24.42 12.94 8.51
N THR A 722 -23.92 12.54 9.68
CA THR A 722 -24.62 12.78 10.95
C THR A 722 -24.84 14.27 11.22
N MET A 723 -23.84 15.11 10.97
CA MET A 723 -23.96 16.55 11.18
C MET A 723 -24.93 17.18 10.18
N MET A 724 -24.88 16.77 8.91
CA MET A 724 -25.83 17.22 7.89
C MET A 724 -27.27 16.85 8.25
N MET A 725 -27.48 15.61 8.69
CA MET A 725 -28.78 15.13 9.16
C MET A 725 -29.29 15.90 10.39
N MET A 726 -28.39 16.33 11.30
CA MET A 726 -28.80 17.17 12.42
C MET A 726 -29.13 18.60 12.02
N GLU A 727 -28.33 19.21 11.14
CA GLU A 727 -28.52 20.59 10.67
C GLU A 727 -29.84 20.74 9.92
N HIS A 728 -30.11 19.84 8.97
CA HIS A 728 -31.28 19.91 8.07
C HIS A 728 -32.51 19.18 8.61
N LEU A 729 -32.50 18.75 9.88
CA LEU A 729 -33.60 17.99 10.47
C LEU A 729 -34.94 18.72 10.33
N LYS A 730 -34.99 20.01 10.71
CA LYS A 730 -36.22 20.81 10.67
C LYS A 730 -36.72 21.03 9.23
N ASP A 731 -35.80 21.27 8.31
CA ASP A 731 -36.13 21.51 6.90
C ASP A 731 -36.74 20.27 6.25
N VAL A 732 -36.18 19.09 6.55
CA VAL A 732 -36.73 17.81 6.10
C VAL A 732 -38.09 17.53 6.71
N GLN A 733 -38.26 17.79 8.02
CA GLN A 733 -39.56 17.61 8.69
C GLN A 733 -40.64 18.48 8.05
N GLN A 734 -40.31 19.73 7.73
CA GLN A 734 -41.22 20.64 7.05
C GLN A 734 -41.55 20.14 5.63
N PHE A 735 -40.55 19.76 4.84
CA PHE A 735 -40.71 19.25 3.48
C PHE A 735 -41.65 18.04 3.40
N ILE A 736 -41.52 17.11 4.36
CA ILE A 736 -42.37 15.91 4.44
C ILE A 736 -43.79 16.29 4.86
N MET A 737 -43.95 17.10 5.90
CA MET A 737 -45.28 17.46 6.41
C MET A 737 -46.09 18.30 5.42
N ASP A 738 -45.46 19.21 4.67
CA ASP A 738 -46.14 20.03 3.65
C ASP A 738 -46.83 19.13 2.61
N ARG A 739 -46.17 18.04 2.21
CA ARG A 739 -46.70 17.09 1.21
C ARG A 739 -47.82 16.21 1.73
N VAL A 740 -47.74 15.80 3.00
CA VAL A 740 -48.84 15.08 3.65
C VAL A 740 -50.09 15.98 3.70
N THR A 741 -49.93 17.26 4.05
CA THR A 741 -51.06 18.20 4.13
C THR A 741 -51.62 18.63 2.77
N GLU A 742 -50.81 18.67 1.71
CA GLU A 742 -51.28 18.93 0.34
C GLU A 742 -52.21 17.81 -0.15
N ALA A 743 -51.87 16.54 0.15
CA ALA A 743 -52.72 15.39 -0.16
C ALA A 743 -54.06 15.43 0.61
N GLU A 744 -54.03 15.76 1.91
CA GLU A 744 -55.25 15.90 2.73
C GLU A 744 -56.17 17.05 2.24
N ALA A 745 -55.60 18.13 1.67
CA ALA A 745 -56.37 19.27 1.16
C ALA A 745 -57.02 19.00 -0.20
N GLU A 746 -56.40 18.18 -1.06
CA GLU A 746 -56.98 17.76 -2.35
C GLU A 746 -58.15 16.79 -2.15
N ASP A 747 -58.12 15.93 -1.13
CA ASP A 747 -59.20 14.97 -0.82
C ASP A 747 -60.47 15.65 -0.29
N ILE A 748 -60.34 16.70 0.55
CA ILE A 748 -61.49 17.45 1.09
C ILE A 748 -62.16 18.33 0.01
N GLY A 749 -61.43 18.72 -1.03
CA GLY A 749 -61.95 19.48 -2.17
C GLY A 749 -62.87 18.68 -3.10
N GLY A 750 -62.84 17.34 -3.02
CA GLY A 750 -63.62 16.43 -3.87
C GLY A 750 -65.04 16.12 -3.38
N GLU A 751 -65.36 16.37 -2.10
CA GLU A 751 -66.65 15.99 -1.50
C GLU A 751 -67.76 17.07 -1.57
N TYR A 752 -67.50 18.27 -2.11
CA TYR A 752 -68.52 19.31 -2.32
C TYR A 752 -68.90 19.48 -3.79
N GLY A 753 -69.53 18.46 -4.35
CA GLY A 753 -69.97 18.48 -5.74
C GLY A 753 -71.11 17.54 -6.06
N GLU A 754 -72.27 17.69 -5.40
CA GLU A 754 -73.61 17.40 -5.94
C GLU A 754 -74.68 17.60 -4.85
N GLU A 755 -75.55 18.61 -4.99
CA GLU A 755 -77.02 18.49 -4.84
C GLU A 755 -77.72 19.88 -4.91
N ASP A 756 -78.40 20.06 -6.05
CA ASP A 756 -79.81 20.46 -6.21
C ASP A 756 -80.28 21.93 -6.02
N GLY A 757 -81.17 22.36 -6.93
CA GLY A 757 -82.00 23.56 -6.75
C GLY A 757 -82.31 24.40 -7.99
N GLY A 758 -83.40 24.08 -8.68
CA GLY A 758 -83.84 24.70 -9.93
C GLY A 758 -84.50 26.10 -9.87
N ASN A 759 -84.52 26.72 -11.06
CA ASN A 759 -85.60 27.52 -11.67
C ASN A 759 -86.07 28.82 -10.97
N ASN A 760 -85.90 30.00 -11.62
CA ASN A 760 -86.97 30.76 -12.33
C ASN A 760 -86.69 32.29 -12.47
N ARG A 761 -87.10 32.85 -13.63
CA ARG A 761 -87.45 34.26 -14.01
C ARG A 761 -86.39 35.29 -14.48
N MET A 762 -86.36 35.48 -15.82
CA MET A 762 -86.68 36.69 -16.65
C MET A 762 -86.57 38.12 -16.05
N PRO A 763 -86.32 39.17 -16.86
CA PRO A 763 -86.65 39.33 -18.29
C PRO A 763 -85.50 39.32 -19.29
#